data_AF-A0A3G6RX31-F1
#
_entry.id   AF-A0A3G6RX31-F1
#
_cell.length_a   1.000
_cell.length_b   1.000
_cell.length_c   1.000
_cell.angle_alpha   90.00
_cell.angle_beta   90.00
_cell.angle_gamma   90.00
#
_symmetry.space_group_name_H-M   'P 1'
#
loop_
_entity.id
_entity.type
_entity.pdbx_description
1 polymer ?
#
loop_
_entity_poly.entity_id
_entity_poly.type
_entity_poly.pdbx_seq_one_letter_code
_entity_poly.pdbx_strand_id
1 'polypeptide(L)'
;MNYTVQHIAEITNSQVIGDKSLMIKNIAYDSRIIYSIKNTAFIAINTPKNSGEKYIESAIDRGINIIISERQYPQFENITWIIVENSIDFLQKLAKYHFENSHLQSIGITGSNGKTILKEWLYQCLWNEFATVKSPKSFNSQIGLPLSLLQINSSHQLGIFEVGISHPNEMEKLKHIFHPQIGLLTHIGTAHAANFSSEEQLIDEKIKLFKDSQVIIYNGDHPLVDEKIKNSYADKKLISYGFKKENNVFIKNNISKDENIIVEYFGEEISFPAHQRDEATLTNAMALITVLKELHIENKKIVEKINLLKAVEMRLEAIEGNKGNIIINDSFNLDLDSLKTALQFLNEYNKQKKSLVLTDIVGVNANSKELYEEVSELVNEQHFDSVFLIGDEISKFSELFKSKTFTFIDTKELIESKHLTEIENQIILLKGARKFEIEKLKDILELRKHDTVLEVNLNAILHNINYHKSLLKPGTKMMAMVKANAYGLGSYEISEFLQYHHIDYLGVAYVDEGVELRKKGITTPIIVMNPEQHSYHTIIEYNLEPEIYSFRVLELFYEAVQKSGYDKKYPIHIKLETGMHRLGFKDFELDQLSETLSEKNLKIQSMFSHLSSSDMPEEKEFTLKQFEIFEKNSSYLIEKIGYAPLRHILNSSGITSYSDHQYDMVRIGIGMLGESPDEKIQNQLQSVVSFKTVISQISMVENGESVGYSRKYKADHLTKIATIPVGYADGIPRLIGNQVGSLGVNKTLAPIVGNICMDMMMINVDNIPNVKDGDTVTVFNAKPSLKEFAGYCKTITYEVLTSISPRVKRIYIKD
;
A
#
# COMPACT_ATOMS: atom_id res chain seq x y z
N MET A 1 -17.14 20.22 -0.18
CA MET A 1 -17.27 21.56 -0.80
C MET A 1 -18.49 21.69 -1.72
N ASN A 2 -18.94 22.92 -2.02
CA ASN A 2 -20.04 23.20 -2.96
C ASN A 2 -19.89 24.61 -3.55
N TYR A 3 -19.29 24.74 -4.73
CA TYR A 3 -18.96 26.05 -5.34
C TYR A 3 -19.24 26.06 -6.84
N THR A 4 -19.51 27.22 -7.42
CA THR A 4 -19.53 27.38 -8.89
C THR A 4 -18.10 27.48 -9.42
N VAL A 5 -17.91 27.20 -10.71
CA VAL A 5 -16.65 27.44 -11.44
C VAL A 5 -16.20 28.90 -11.27
N GLN A 6 -17.13 29.86 -11.40
CA GLN A 6 -16.83 31.28 -11.20
C GLN A 6 -16.31 31.58 -9.78
N HIS A 7 -16.97 31.05 -8.75
CA HIS A 7 -16.57 31.32 -7.37
C HIS A 7 -15.20 30.71 -7.05
N ILE A 8 -14.93 29.49 -7.53
CA ILE A 8 -13.60 28.88 -7.41
C ILE A 8 -12.54 29.76 -8.07
N ALA A 9 -12.79 30.25 -9.29
CA ALA A 9 -11.85 31.12 -10.00
C ALA A 9 -11.59 32.44 -9.28
N GLU A 10 -12.58 33.01 -8.60
CA GLU A 10 -12.42 34.22 -7.77
C GLU A 10 -11.54 33.94 -6.53
N ILE A 11 -11.77 32.82 -5.84
CA ILE A 11 -10.98 32.40 -4.67
C ILE A 11 -9.50 32.20 -5.04
N THR A 12 -9.25 31.58 -6.18
CA THR A 12 -7.90 31.15 -6.58
C THR A 12 -7.21 32.11 -7.54
N ASN A 13 -7.88 33.21 -7.92
CA ASN A 13 -7.44 34.16 -8.95
C ASN A 13 -7.05 33.45 -10.27
N SER A 14 -7.96 32.61 -10.76
CA SER A 14 -7.75 31.76 -11.95
C SER A 14 -8.61 32.24 -13.13
N GLN A 15 -8.20 31.91 -14.35
CA GLN A 15 -8.94 32.29 -15.55
C GLN A 15 -9.92 31.18 -15.94
N VAL A 16 -11.16 31.52 -16.27
CA VAL A 16 -12.17 30.55 -16.74
C VAL A 16 -12.42 30.70 -18.23
N ILE A 17 -12.47 29.58 -18.94
CA ILE A 17 -12.88 29.47 -20.34
C ILE A 17 -13.99 28.42 -20.44
N GLY A 18 -15.21 28.82 -20.81
CA GLY A 18 -16.37 27.92 -20.85
C GLY A 18 -17.50 28.37 -19.91
N ASP A 19 -18.27 27.43 -19.37
CA ASP A 19 -19.45 27.72 -18.55
C ASP A 19 -19.08 27.97 -17.08
N LYS A 20 -19.17 29.24 -16.70
CA LYS A 20 -18.88 29.76 -15.36
C LYS A 20 -19.90 29.35 -14.29
N SER A 21 -21.09 28.92 -14.69
CA SER A 21 -22.20 28.61 -13.79
C SER A 21 -22.21 27.17 -13.28
N LEU A 22 -21.39 26.28 -13.88
CA LEU A 22 -21.32 24.89 -13.48
C LEU A 22 -20.91 24.74 -12.02
N MET A 23 -21.53 23.77 -11.34
CA MET A 23 -21.26 23.45 -9.94
C MET A 23 -20.14 22.42 -9.82
N ILE A 24 -19.27 22.63 -8.85
CA ILE A 24 -18.21 21.72 -8.45
C ILE A 24 -18.45 21.34 -6.99
N LYS A 25 -18.71 20.05 -6.78
CA LYS A 25 -18.81 19.41 -5.46
C LYS A 25 -17.60 18.53 -5.15
N ASN A 26 -16.99 17.96 -6.18
CA ASN A 26 -15.85 17.04 -6.07
C ASN A 26 -14.69 17.49 -6.96
N ILE A 27 -13.45 17.27 -6.49
CA ILE A 27 -12.23 17.42 -7.29
C ILE A 27 -11.58 16.04 -7.39
N ALA A 28 -11.49 15.52 -8.62
CA ALA A 28 -10.75 14.32 -8.96
C ALA A 28 -9.34 14.70 -9.41
N TYR A 29 -8.33 14.01 -8.91
CA TYR A 29 -6.91 14.23 -9.25
C TYR A 29 -6.26 13.00 -9.91
N ASP A 30 -6.99 11.89 -10.00
CA ASP A 30 -6.59 10.66 -10.67
C ASP A 30 -7.78 10.16 -11.50
N SER A 31 -7.59 10.09 -12.82
CA SER A 31 -8.65 9.74 -13.76
C SER A 31 -9.19 8.32 -13.56
N ARG A 32 -8.42 7.44 -12.91
CA ARG A 32 -8.78 6.02 -12.73
C ARG A 32 -9.80 5.80 -11.63
N ILE A 33 -9.76 6.62 -10.58
CA ILE A 33 -10.61 6.50 -9.38
C ILE A 33 -11.87 7.39 -9.45
N ILE A 34 -12.17 7.97 -10.61
CA ILE A 34 -13.41 8.72 -10.83
C ILE A 34 -14.58 7.76 -10.69
N TYR A 35 -15.34 7.93 -9.61
CA TYR A 35 -16.53 7.16 -9.28
C TYR A 35 -17.82 7.94 -9.58
N SER A 36 -17.74 9.27 -9.68
CA SER A 36 -18.88 10.15 -9.98
C SER A 36 -18.46 11.28 -10.91
N ILE A 37 -19.27 11.50 -11.96
CA ILE A 37 -19.03 12.53 -12.99
C ILE A 37 -19.77 13.83 -12.65
N LYS A 38 -20.94 13.72 -11.99
CA LYS A 38 -21.83 14.83 -11.69
C LYS A 38 -21.16 15.83 -10.75
N ASN A 39 -21.04 17.08 -11.19
CA ASN A 39 -20.39 18.17 -10.45
C ASN A 39 -18.93 17.85 -10.01
N THR A 40 -18.22 17.04 -10.80
CA THR A 40 -16.81 16.70 -10.54
C THR A 40 -15.91 17.47 -11.51
N ALA A 41 -14.91 18.16 -10.98
CA ALA A 41 -13.83 18.73 -11.77
C ALA A 41 -12.59 17.82 -11.72
N PHE A 42 -11.86 17.69 -12.82
CA PHE A 42 -10.56 17.01 -12.83
C PHE A 42 -9.42 18.02 -12.75
N ILE A 43 -8.53 17.87 -11.77
CA ILE A 43 -7.32 18.69 -11.61
C ILE A 43 -6.09 17.96 -12.12
N ALA A 44 -5.45 18.53 -13.13
CA ALA A 44 -4.18 18.05 -13.67
C ALA A 44 -3.01 18.50 -12.79
N ILE A 45 -2.71 17.73 -11.75
CA ILE A 45 -1.62 18.06 -10.81
C ILE A 45 -0.26 17.82 -11.48
N ASN A 46 0.56 18.87 -11.56
CA ASN A 46 1.92 18.81 -12.06
C ASN A 46 2.92 18.72 -10.89
N THR A 47 3.79 17.71 -10.94
CA THR A 47 4.86 17.48 -9.96
C THR A 47 6.21 17.42 -10.68
N PRO A 48 7.35 17.56 -9.97
CA PRO A 48 8.67 17.40 -10.60
C PRO A 48 8.89 16.03 -11.26
N LYS A 49 8.16 14.99 -10.82
CA LYS A 49 8.31 13.61 -11.31
C LYS A 49 7.32 13.24 -12.42
N ASN A 50 6.15 13.85 -12.45
CA ASN A 50 5.10 13.54 -13.43
C ASN A 50 4.12 14.69 -13.61
N SER A 51 3.41 14.70 -14.74
CA SER A 51 2.39 15.69 -15.08
C SER A 51 1.03 15.04 -15.19
N GLY A 52 0.05 15.59 -14.46
CA GLY A 52 -1.35 15.18 -14.50
C GLY A 52 -2.01 15.50 -15.84
N GLU A 53 -1.41 16.39 -16.65
CA GLU A 53 -1.95 16.79 -17.95
C GLU A 53 -2.05 15.64 -18.95
N LYS A 54 -1.19 14.62 -18.79
CA LYS A 54 -1.22 13.38 -19.60
C LYS A 54 -2.53 12.60 -19.47
N TYR A 55 -3.30 12.86 -18.42
CA TYR A 55 -4.53 12.12 -18.10
C TYR A 55 -5.80 12.94 -18.31
N ILE A 56 -5.70 14.15 -18.88
CA ILE A 56 -6.86 14.99 -19.19
C ILE A 56 -7.80 14.27 -20.17
N GLU A 57 -7.25 13.69 -21.25
CA GLU A 57 -8.03 12.93 -22.23
C GLU A 57 -8.79 11.78 -21.57
N SER A 58 -8.11 10.97 -20.75
CA SER A 58 -8.73 9.88 -19.96
C SER A 58 -9.85 10.37 -19.03
N ALA A 59 -9.72 11.56 -18.43
CA ALA A 59 -10.77 12.13 -17.59
C ALA A 59 -11.98 12.59 -18.42
N ILE A 60 -11.74 13.20 -19.58
CA ILE A 60 -12.77 13.64 -20.53
C ILE A 60 -13.51 12.45 -21.13
N ASP A 61 -12.80 11.38 -21.51
CA ASP A 61 -13.39 10.13 -22.01
C ASP A 61 -14.31 9.46 -20.98
N ARG A 62 -14.05 9.70 -19.69
CA ARG A 62 -14.93 9.29 -18.58
C ARG A 62 -16.10 10.24 -18.32
N GLY A 63 -16.25 11.30 -19.12
CA GLY A 63 -17.37 12.23 -19.08
C GLY A 63 -17.14 13.50 -18.24
N ILE A 64 -15.93 13.74 -17.70
CA ILE A 64 -15.65 14.98 -16.98
C ILE A 64 -15.64 16.16 -17.97
N ASN A 65 -16.42 17.20 -17.65
CA ASN A 65 -16.56 18.40 -18.48
C ASN A 65 -15.96 19.66 -17.85
N ILE A 66 -15.35 19.58 -16.66
CA ILE A 66 -14.64 20.68 -16.00
C ILE A 66 -13.20 20.25 -15.72
N ILE A 67 -12.23 20.94 -16.33
CA ILE A 67 -10.81 20.66 -16.20
C ILE A 67 -10.07 21.83 -15.56
N ILE A 68 -9.25 21.55 -14.56
CA ILE A 68 -8.32 22.50 -13.93
C ILE A 68 -6.91 22.14 -14.40
N SER A 69 -6.23 23.04 -15.12
CA SER A 69 -4.91 22.77 -15.71
C SER A 69 -4.09 24.05 -15.88
N GLU A 70 -2.77 23.90 -16.07
CA GLU A 70 -1.86 25.06 -16.23
C GLU A 70 -1.93 25.71 -17.62
N ARG A 71 -2.56 25.00 -18.57
CA ARG A 71 -2.80 25.47 -19.93
C ARG A 71 -4.09 24.88 -20.50
N GLN A 72 -4.65 25.56 -21.50
CA GLN A 72 -5.78 25.06 -22.27
C GLN A 72 -5.31 24.10 -23.36
N TYR A 73 -6.15 23.12 -23.67
CA TYR A 73 -5.98 22.20 -24.80
C TYR A 73 -7.14 22.37 -25.80
N PRO A 74 -6.97 23.21 -26.84
CA PRO A 74 -8.04 23.55 -27.76
C PRO A 74 -8.65 22.38 -28.54
N GLN A 75 -7.96 21.24 -28.61
CA GLN A 75 -8.47 20.05 -29.29
C GLN A 75 -9.69 19.41 -28.60
N PHE A 76 -9.96 19.74 -27.33
CA PHE A 76 -11.13 19.24 -26.61
C PHE A 76 -12.25 20.29 -26.59
N GLU A 77 -13.28 20.06 -27.38
CA GLU A 77 -14.48 20.91 -27.46
C GLU A 77 -15.45 20.65 -26.29
N ASN A 78 -16.30 21.64 -25.97
CA ASN A 78 -17.34 21.55 -24.92
C ASN A 78 -16.82 21.28 -23.49
N ILE A 79 -15.58 21.64 -23.21
CA ILE A 79 -14.97 21.56 -21.88
C ILE A 79 -14.89 22.94 -21.24
N THR A 80 -15.25 23.04 -19.97
CA THR A 80 -14.99 24.22 -19.15
C THR A 80 -13.61 24.11 -18.50
N TRP A 81 -12.77 25.09 -18.73
CA TRP A 81 -11.38 25.15 -18.25
C TRP A 81 -11.23 26.18 -17.14
N ILE A 82 -10.60 25.78 -16.05
CA ILE A 82 -10.04 26.68 -15.03
C ILE A 82 -8.52 26.67 -15.21
N ILE A 83 -8.00 27.73 -15.83
CA ILE A 83 -6.58 27.90 -16.13
C ILE A 83 -5.88 28.53 -14.92
N VAL A 84 -4.83 27.85 -14.46
CA VAL A 84 -4.08 28.20 -13.24
C VAL A 84 -2.61 28.36 -13.55
N GLU A 85 -1.86 29.13 -12.77
CA GLU A 85 -0.39 29.19 -12.95
C GLU A 85 0.30 27.94 -12.38
N ASN A 86 -0.21 27.42 -11.27
CA ASN A 86 0.28 26.21 -10.63
C ASN A 86 -0.87 25.44 -10.00
N SER A 87 -1.01 24.17 -10.41
CA SER A 87 -2.09 23.28 -9.96
C SER A 87 -2.08 22.99 -8.46
N ILE A 88 -0.90 22.89 -7.83
CA ILE A 88 -0.79 22.65 -6.39
C ILE A 88 -1.16 23.92 -5.60
N ASP A 89 -0.65 25.08 -5.99
CA ASP A 89 -0.98 26.36 -5.34
C ASP A 89 -2.48 26.68 -5.43
N PHE A 90 -3.10 26.43 -6.60
CA PHE A 90 -4.55 26.52 -6.77
C PHE A 90 -5.29 25.67 -5.72
N LEU A 91 -4.90 24.41 -5.58
CA LEU A 91 -5.54 23.46 -4.67
C LEU A 91 -5.36 23.90 -3.20
N GLN A 92 -4.17 24.39 -2.85
CA GLN A 92 -3.86 24.90 -1.51
C GLN A 92 -4.67 26.15 -1.15
N LYS A 93 -4.79 27.11 -2.08
CA LYS A 93 -5.62 28.32 -1.91
C LYS A 93 -7.09 27.99 -1.72
N LEU A 94 -7.63 27.09 -2.55
CA LEU A 94 -9.03 26.67 -2.45
C LEU A 94 -9.30 25.94 -1.13
N ALA A 95 -8.42 25.02 -0.73
CA ALA A 95 -8.56 24.28 0.54
C ALA A 95 -8.48 25.20 1.76
N LYS A 96 -7.55 26.16 1.77
CA LYS A 96 -7.44 27.17 2.82
C LYS A 96 -8.75 27.95 2.97
N TYR A 97 -9.24 28.52 1.88
CA TYR A 97 -10.49 29.28 1.90
C TYR A 97 -11.65 28.41 2.39
N HIS A 98 -11.76 27.17 1.90
CA HIS A 98 -12.85 26.27 2.29
C HIS A 98 -12.80 25.94 3.79
N PHE A 99 -11.62 25.69 4.34
CA PHE A 99 -11.44 25.44 5.78
C PHE A 99 -11.78 26.66 6.62
N GLU A 100 -11.25 27.84 6.29
CA GLU A 100 -11.49 29.09 7.04
C GLU A 100 -12.98 29.47 7.08
N ASN A 101 -13.74 29.15 6.03
CA ASN A 101 -15.18 29.41 5.94
C ASN A 101 -16.06 28.28 6.51
N SER A 102 -15.48 27.18 6.98
CA SER A 102 -16.24 26.04 7.53
C SER A 102 -16.63 26.20 9.00
N HIS A 103 -15.90 27.04 9.75
CA HIS A 103 -16.01 27.17 11.21
C HIS A 103 -15.92 25.83 11.98
N LEU A 104 -15.25 24.84 11.40
CA LEU A 104 -15.12 23.48 11.92
C LEU A 104 -14.18 23.44 13.13
N GLN A 105 -14.60 22.78 14.23
CA GLN A 105 -13.66 22.41 15.28
C GLN A 105 -12.64 21.42 14.69
N SER A 106 -11.34 21.63 14.92
CA SER A 106 -10.31 20.87 14.22
C SER A 106 -9.21 20.31 15.12
N ILE A 107 -8.85 19.05 14.85
CA ILE A 107 -7.72 18.35 15.43
C ILE A 107 -6.68 18.14 14.33
N GLY A 108 -5.45 18.60 14.57
CA GLY A 108 -4.32 18.42 13.66
C GLY A 108 -3.29 17.49 14.27
N ILE A 109 -3.02 16.38 13.59
CA ILE A 109 -2.11 15.33 14.08
C ILE A 109 -0.82 15.33 13.26
N THR A 110 0.33 15.52 13.91
CA THR A 110 1.64 15.35 13.28
C THR A 110 2.60 14.56 14.17
N GLY A 111 3.74 14.15 13.62
CA GLY A 111 4.75 13.32 14.27
C GLY A 111 5.45 12.39 13.29
N SER A 112 6.36 11.55 13.77
CA SER A 112 7.03 10.53 12.95
C SER A 112 6.17 9.27 12.86
N ASN A 113 5.70 8.77 14.01
CA ASN A 113 4.91 7.53 14.12
C ASN A 113 3.58 7.74 14.85
N GLY A 114 2.59 6.89 14.60
CA GLY A 114 1.31 6.89 15.34
C GLY A 114 0.23 7.85 14.82
N LYS A 115 0.53 8.72 13.84
CA LYS A 115 -0.41 9.68 13.27
C LYS A 115 -1.71 9.03 12.76
N THR A 116 -1.57 8.06 11.85
CA THR A 116 -2.70 7.37 11.23
C THR A 116 -3.46 6.54 12.26
N ILE A 117 -2.77 5.86 13.17
CA ILE A 117 -3.41 5.09 14.25
C ILE A 117 -4.29 6.00 15.11
N LEU A 118 -3.73 7.12 15.58
CA LEU A 118 -4.46 8.07 16.41
C LEU A 118 -5.61 8.74 15.68
N LYS A 119 -5.43 9.12 14.42
CA LYS A 119 -6.51 9.64 13.57
C LYS A 119 -7.68 8.65 13.49
N GLU A 120 -7.39 7.37 13.24
CA GLU A 120 -8.40 6.32 13.13
C GLU A 120 -9.06 6.00 14.47
N TRP A 121 -8.30 5.92 15.56
CA TRP A 121 -8.85 5.73 16.91
C TRP A 121 -9.73 6.89 17.36
N LEU A 122 -9.29 8.13 17.10
CA LEU A 122 -10.09 9.33 17.35
C LEU A 122 -11.40 9.27 16.56
N TYR A 123 -11.32 8.95 15.26
CA TYR A 123 -12.52 8.79 14.44
C TYR A 123 -13.46 7.72 14.99
N GLN A 124 -12.96 6.53 15.32
CA GLN A 124 -13.75 5.43 15.92
C GLN A 124 -14.44 5.86 17.23
N CYS A 125 -13.79 6.71 18.02
CA CYS A 125 -14.34 7.23 19.26
C CYS A 125 -15.32 8.41 19.07
N LEU A 126 -15.21 9.18 17.99
CA LEU A 126 -15.87 10.48 17.86
C LEU A 126 -16.98 10.55 16.79
N TRP A 127 -17.00 9.64 15.81
CA TRP A 127 -17.94 9.67 14.68
C TRP A 127 -19.43 9.66 15.09
N ASN A 128 -19.74 9.09 16.26
CA ASN A 128 -21.10 9.03 16.80
C ASN A 128 -21.39 10.08 17.88
N GLU A 129 -20.40 10.90 18.27
CA GLU A 129 -20.58 12.05 19.15
C GLU A 129 -20.66 13.35 18.35
N PHE A 130 -19.91 13.44 17.25
CA PHE A 130 -19.86 14.59 16.35
C PHE A 130 -19.96 14.11 14.90
N ALA A 131 -20.66 14.87 14.06
CA ALA A 131 -20.53 14.71 12.61
C ALA A 131 -19.08 15.01 12.20
N THR A 132 -18.30 13.99 11.91
CA THR A 132 -16.84 14.08 11.85
C THR A 132 -16.33 13.83 10.44
N VAL A 133 -15.46 14.71 9.95
CA VAL A 133 -14.66 14.50 8.73
C VAL A 133 -13.20 14.24 9.11
N LYS A 134 -12.49 13.43 8.32
CA LYS A 134 -11.08 13.12 8.57
C LYS A 134 -10.28 13.01 7.28
N SER A 135 -8.95 13.07 7.38
CA SER A 135 -8.08 12.73 6.24
C SER A 135 -8.37 11.30 5.74
N PRO A 136 -8.68 11.10 4.44
CA PRO A 136 -8.79 9.77 3.87
C PRO A 136 -7.40 9.11 3.80
N LYS A 137 -7.31 7.82 4.12
CA LYS A 137 -6.05 7.05 4.08
C LYS A 137 -4.92 7.83 4.81
N SER A 138 -3.73 7.96 4.21
CA SER A 138 -2.61 8.75 4.75
C SER A 138 -2.43 10.09 4.01
N PHE A 139 -3.53 10.77 3.67
CA PHE A 139 -3.48 12.04 2.92
C PHE A 139 -3.04 13.19 3.83
N ASN A 140 -1.72 13.37 3.94
CA ASN A 140 -1.11 14.25 4.93
C ASN A 140 -0.09 15.24 4.34
N SER A 141 0.19 15.17 3.03
CA SER A 141 1.24 15.93 2.35
C SER A 141 0.74 17.26 1.76
N GLN A 142 1.61 17.96 1.01
CA GLN A 142 1.32 19.20 0.27
C GLN A 142 0.09 19.12 -0.67
N ILE A 143 -0.27 17.92 -1.10
CA ILE A 143 -1.45 17.65 -1.95
C ILE A 143 -2.54 16.95 -1.15
N GLY A 144 -2.16 15.97 -0.32
CA GLY A 144 -3.11 15.16 0.43
C GLY A 144 -3.92 15.95 1.46
N LEU A 145 -3.29 16.85 2.21
CA LEU A 145 -3.98 17.66 3.20
C LEU A 145 -5.03 18.59 2.55
N PRO A 146 -4.70 19.38 1.49
CA PRO A 146 -5.71 20.15 0.77
C PRO A 146 -6.91 19.32 0.29
N LEU A 147 -6.67 18.15 -0.31
CA LEU A 147 -7.76 17.26 -0.75
C LEU A 147 -8.63 16.80 0.43
N SER A 148 -8.03 16.53 1.59
CA SER A 148 -8.74 16.15 2.81
C SER A 148 -9.65 17.29 3.30
N LEU A 149 -9.16 18.53 3.30
CA LEU A 149 -9.93 19.69 3.74
C LEU A 149 -11.12 19.97 2.81
N LEU A 150 -10.99 19.73 1.51
CA LEU A 150 -12.09 19.94 0.55
C LEU A 150 -13.28 18.97 0.74
N GLN A 151 -13.10 17.89 1.52
CA GLN A 151 -14.18 16.99 1.93
C GLN A 151 -15.10 17.58 3.01
N ILE A 152 -14.73 18.73 3.60
CA ILE A 152 -15.59 19.42 4.56
C ILE A 152 -16.93 19.79 3.89
N ASN A 153 -18.01 19.68 4.65
CA ASN A 153 -19.35 20.07 4.25
C ASN A 153 -20.05 20.73 5.46
N SER A 154 -21.21 21.34 5.21
CA SER A 154 -21.93 22.11 6.23
C SER A 154 -22.52 21.27 7.39
N SER A 155 -22.56 19.95 7.26
CA SER A 155 -23.02 19.06 8.34
C SER A 155 -21.91 18.70 9.32
N HIS A 156 -20.64 18.85 8.93
CA HIS A 156 -19.51 18.48 9.78
C HIS A 156 -19.32 19.48 10.93
N GLN A 157 -19.11 18.92 12.12
CA GLN A 157 -18.87 19.64 13.37
C GLN A 157 -17.41 19.52 13.81
N LEU A 158 -16.76 18.38 13.53
CA LEU A 158 -15.38 18.09 13.91
C LEU A 158 -14.56 17.62 12.70
N GLY A 159 -13.33 18.09 12.58
CA GLY A 159 -12.34 17.66 11.58
C GLY A 159 -11.11 17.04 12.22
N ILE A 160 -10.67 15.87 11.75
CA ILE A 160 -9.46 15.18 12.22
C ILE A 160 -8.48 15.01 11.06
N PHE A 161 -7.48 15.88 10.98
CA PHE A 161 -6.58 15.94 9.82
C PHE A 161 -5.16 15.55 10.18
N GLU A 162 -4.59 14.67 9.37
CA GLU A 162 -3.19 14.28 9.47
C GLU A 162 -2.31 15.25 8.67
N VAL A 163 -1.19 15.68 9.25
CA VAL A 163 -0.23 16.57 8.59
C VAL A 163 1.17 15.96 8.67
N GLY A 164 1.76 15.72 7.50
CA GLY A 164 3.03 15.04 7.33
C GLY A 164 4.02 15.91 6.57
N ILE A 165 5.29 15.78 6.94
CA ILE A 165 6.43 16.41 6.26
C ILE A 165 7.54 15.39 6.06
N SER A 166 8.25 15.51 4.95
CA SER A 166 9.41 14.72 4.59
C SER A 166 10.65 15.58 4.35
N HIS A 167 10.49 16.87 4.07
CA HIS A 167 11.59 17.81 3.85
C HIS A 167 11.43 19.11 4.66
N PRO A 168 12.52 19.85 4.93
CA PRO A 168 12.45 21.17 5.54
C PRO A 168 11.58 22.15 4.75
N ASN A 169 10.95 23.11 5.45
CA ASN A 169 10.04 24.14 4.92
C ASN A 169 8.71 23.64 4.34
N GLU A 170 8.39 22.35 4.44
CA GLU A 170 7.07 21.85 4.03
C GLU A 170 5.98 22.25 5.01
N MET A 171 6.25 22.28 6.32
CA MET A 171 5.27 22.66 7.32
C MET A 171 4.93 24.16 7.24
N GLU A 172 5.91 24.97 6.82
CA GLU A 172 5.67 26.40 6.54
C GLU A 172 4.52 26.61 5.55
N LYS A 173 4.41 25.77 4.52
CA LYS A 173 3.29 25.85 3.57
C LYS A 173 2.01 25.30 4.17
N LEU A 174 2.09 24.15 4.85
CA LEU A 174 0.91 23.45 5.37
C LEU A 174 0.20 24.23 6.48
N LYS A 175 0.94 24.90 7.38
CA LYS A 175 0.35 25.70 8.46
C LYS A 175 -0.48 26.89 7.94
N HIS A 176 -0.18 27.39 6.73
CA HIS A 176 -0.97 28.44 6.10
C HIS A 176 -2.28 27.95 5.51
N ILE A 177 -2.41 26.64 5.27
CA ILE A 177 -3.60 26.00 4.71
C ILE A 177 -4.51 25.48 5.83
N PHE A 178 -3.91 24.96 6.91
CA PHE A 178 -4.62 24.34 8.01
C PHE A 178 -4.04 24.78 9.36
N HIS A 179 -4.90 25.36 10.19
CA HIS A 179 -4.58 25.79 11.55
C HIS A 179 -5.48 25.03 12.56
N PRO A 180 -5.00 23.93 13.16
CA PRO A 180 -5.83 23.13 14.04
C PRO A 180 -6.13 23.84 15.36
N GLN A 181 -7.35 23.71 15.87
CA GLN A 181 -7.69 24.19 17.22
C GLN A 181 -6.98 23.36 18.31
N ILE A 182 -6.97 22.04 18.14
CA ILE A 182 -6.23 21.10 18.99
C ILE A 182 -5.08 20.51 18.17
N GLY A 183 -3.85 20.87 18.53
CA GLY A 183 -2.64 20.26 17.98
C GLY A 183 -2.26 19.01 18.75
N LEU A 184 -2.05 17.88 18.05
CA LEU A 184 -1.56 16.64 18.63
C LEU A 184 -0.21 16.26 18.00
N LEU A 185 0.85 16.29 18.81
CA LEU A 185 2.17 15.80 18.45
C LEU A 185 2.35 14.37 18.97
N THR A 186 2.41 13.42 18.05
CA THR A 186 2.67 12.02 18.35
C THR A 186 4.17 11.78 18.57
N HIS A 187 4.62 10.52 18.50
CA HIS A 187 6.02 10.20 18.71
C HIS A 187 6.95 10.77 17.62
N ILE A 188 8.06 11.38 18.04
CA ILE A 188 9.19 11.77 17.19
C ILE A 188 10.18 10.60 17.15
N GLY A 189 10.52 10.19 15.93
CA GLY A 189 11.44 9.10 15.67
C GLY A 189 12.13 9.29 14.31
N THR A 190 12.89 8.29 13.89
CA THR A 190 13.84 8.36 12.75
C THR A 190 13.21 8.54 11.36
N ALA A 191 11.88 8.45 11.23
CA ALA A 191 11.20 8.62 9.94
C ALA A 191 11.49 10.01 9.32
N HIS A 192 11.99 10.01 8.08
CA HIS A 192 12.45 11.18 7.33
C HIS A 192 13.60 11.98 7.96
N ALA A 193 14.18 11.52 9.08
CA ALA A 193 15.27 12.24 9.76
C ALA A 193 16.49 12.47 8.85
N ALA A 194 16.74 11.59 7.87
CA ALA A 194 17.83 11.72 6.90
C ALA A 194 17.77 13.01 6.04
N ASN A 195 16.59 13.63 5.90
CA ASN A 195 16.41 14.86 5.13
C ASN A 195 16.58 16.14 5.96
N PHE A 196 16.78 16.01 7.27
CA PHE A 196 16.95 17.13 8.21
C PHE A 196 18.37 17.12 8.74
N SER A 197 18.92 18.31 9.03
CA SER A 197 20.27 18.47 9.57
C SER A 197 20.41 17.95 11.00
N SER A 198 19.31 17.90 11.74
CA SER A 198 19.24 17.42 13.12
C SER A 198 17.82 17.02 13.52
N GLU A 199 17.68 16.24 14.59
CA GLU A 199 16.39 15.96 15.23
C GLU A 199 15.72 17.24 15.72
N GLU A 200 16.51 18.20 16.21
CA GLU A 200 16.03 19.53 16.60
C GLU A 200 15.34 20.25 15.43
N GLN A 201 15.95 20.24 14.23
CA GLN A 201 15.34 20.84 13.05
C GLN A 201 14.04 20.13 12.64
N LEU A 202 13.98 18.79 12.77
CA LEU A 202 12.77 18.01 12.50
C LEU A 202 11.64 18.39 13.46
N ILE A 203 11.94 18.52 14.75
CA ILE A 203 10.99 18.94 15.78
C ILE A 203 10.51 20.36 15.48
N ASP A 204 11.44 21.31 15.30
CA ASP A 204 11.13 22.71 15.00
C ASP A 204 10.24 22.84 13.76
N GLU A 205 10.50 22.04 12.72
CA GLU A 205 9.65 22.03 11.53
C GLU A 205 8.24 21.48 11.82
N LYS A 206 8.11 20.39 12.57
CA LYS A 206 6.79 19.79 12.88
C LYS A 206 5.92 20.68 13.77
N ILE A 207 6.51 21.26 14.81
CA ILE A 207 5.74 22.02 15.80
C ILE A 207 5.19 23.33 15.24
N LYS A 208 5.67 23.82 14.09
CA LYS A 208 5.12 24.99 13.39
C LYS A 208 3.63 24.87 13.07
N LEU A 209 3.12 23.65 12.93
CA LEU A 209 1.69 23.39 12.73
C LEU A 209 0.82 24.00 13.86
N PHE A 210 1.36 24.05 15.08
CA PHE A 210 0.60 24.39 16.27
C PHE A 210 0.59 25.88 16.60
N LYS A 211 1.15 26.72 15.73
CA LYS A 211 1.30 28.17 15.96
C LYS A 211 -0.01 28.84 16.40
N ASP A 212 -1.10 28.46 15.76
CA ASP A 212 -2.43 29.04 15.97
C ASP A 212 -3.35 28.10 16.77
N SER A 213 -2.81 27.00 17.32
CA SER A 213 -3.56 26.08 18.17
C SER A 213 -3.85 26.69 19.55
N GLN A 214 -5.02 26.35 20.08
CA GLN A 214 -5.43 26.74 21.43
C GLN A 214 -4.88 25.74 22.46
N VAL A 215 -4.90 24.46 22.10
CA VAL A 215 -4.44 23.35 22.93
C VAL A 215 -3.38 22.57 22.17
N ILE A 216 -2.28 22.26 22.83
CA ILE A 216 -1.20 21.43 22.27
C ILE A 216 -1.00 20.24 23.19
N ILE A 217 -1.24 19.06 22.64
CA ILE A 217 -1.07 17.77 23.30
C ILE A 217 0.19 17.12 22.72
N TYR A 218 1.13 16.70 23.56
CA TYR A 218 2.42 16.18 23.10
C TYR A 218 3.02 15.16 24.07
N ASN A 219 3.88 14.28 23.56
CA ASN A 219 4.60 13.33 24.40
C ASN A 219 5.74 14.03 25.17
N GLY A 220 5.59 14.20 26.49
CA GLY A 220 6.56 14.90 27.33
C GLY A 220 7.71 14.01 27.83
N ASP A 221 7.70 12.71 27.54
CA ASP A 221 8.85 11.85 27.86
C ASP A 221 10.08 12.17 27.02
N HIS A 222 9.87 12.81 25.86
CA HIS A 222 10.92 13.25 24.94
C HIS A 222 11.45 14.64 25.34
N PRO A 223 12.66 14.75 25.92
CA PRO A 223 13.12 15.99 26.56
C PRO A 223 13.19 17.18 25.62
N LEU A 224 13.72 17.00 24.40
CA LEU A 224 13.81 18.08 23.40
C LEU A 224 12.43 18.58 22.94
N VAL A 225 11.44 17.69 22.82
CA VAL A 225 10.08 18.09 22.44
C VAL A 225 9.44 18.89 23.57
N ASP A 226 9.56 18.42 24.81
CA ASP A 226 9.01 19.10 25.98
C ASP A 226 9.61 20.50 26.14
N GLU A 227 10.94 20.63 26.01
CA GLU A 227 11.63 21.93 26.04
C GLU A 227 11.15 22.86 24.93
N LYS A 228 11.13 22.39 23.67
CA LYS A 228 10.78 23.22 22.50
C LYS A 228 9.33 23.68 22.52
N ILE A 229 8.39 22.80 22.91
CA ILE A 229 6.98 23.17 23.02
C ILE A 229 6.77 24.19 24.14
N LYS A 230 7.34 23.98 25.32
CA LYS A 230 7.24 24.93 26.44
C LYS A 230 7.85 26.29 26.11
N ASN A 231 8.98 26.32 25.41
CA ASN A 231 9.63 27.57 25.02
C ASN A 231 8.87 28.31 23.91
N SER A 232 8.35 27.59 22.92
CA SER A 232 7.74 28.20 21.72
C SER A 232 6.27 28.57 21.92
N TYR A 233 5.56 27.91 22.84
CA TYR A 233 4.10 27.99 23.00
C TYR A 233 3.68 28.14 24.47
N ALA A 234 4.49 28.84 25.28
CA ALA A 234 4.22 29.08 26.69
C ALA A 234 2.87 29.78 26.97
N ASP A 235 2.33 30.50 25.98
CA ASP A 235 1.04 31.19 26.03
C ASP A 235 -0.17 30.30 25.73
N LYS A 236 0.05 29.05 25.30
CA LYS A 236 -1.01 28.10 24.93
C LYS A 236 -1.36 27.15 26.08
N LYS A 237 -2.48 26.44 25.97
CA LYS A 237 -2.80 25.32 26.87
C LYS A 237 -1.98 24.09 26.47
N LEU A 238 -0.96 23.77 27.25
CA LEU A 238 -0.07 22.64 27.02
C LEU A 238 -0.51 21.44 27.88
N ILE A 239 -0.64 20.25 27.25
CA ILE A 239 -0.93 19.00 27.97
C ILE A 239 0.10 17.94 27.55
N SER A 240 1.03 17.62 28.44
CA SER A 240 2.01 16.57 28.22
C SER A 240 1.46 15.20 28.62
N TYR A 241 1.74 14.18 27.81
CA TYR A 241 1.43 12.78 28.12
C TYR A 241 2.70 11.91 28.05
N GLY A 242 2.76 10.83 28.83
CA GLY A 242 3.91 9.92 28.83
C GLY A 242 3.92 8.99 30.04
N PHE A 243 4.95 8.15 30.17
CA PHE A 243 5.12 7.22 31.28
C PHE A 243 5.69 7.88 32.54
N LYS A 244 6.36 9.02 32.39
CA LYS A 244 6.96 9.76 33.50
C LYS A 244 5.89 10.55 34.28
N LYS A 245 6.03 10.61 35.61
CA LYS A 245 5.06 11.27 36.52
C LYS A 245 5.05 12.79 36.41
N GLU A 246 6.07 13.35 35.76
CA GLU A 246 6.20 14.77 35.46
C GLU A 246 5.26 15.22 34.34
N ASN A 247 4.69 14.27 33.57
CA ASN A 247 3.66 14.57 32.57
C ASN A 247 2.32 14.90 33.22
N ASN A 248 1.48 15.68 32.54
CA ASN A 248 0.10 15.94 32.99
C ASN A 248 -0.78 14.70 32.95
N VAL A 249 -0.50 13.79 31.99
CA VAL A 249 -1.21 12.54 31.77
C VAL A 249 -0.21 11.39 31.76
N PHE A 250 -0.35 10.44 32.69
CA PHE A 250 0.59 9.32 32.79
C PHE A 250 -0.05 8.05 33.34
N ILE A 251 0.61 6.90 33.13
CA ILE A 251 0.17 5.62 33.69
C ILE A 251 0.61 5.51 35.15
N LYS A 252 -0.36 5.39 36.05
CA LYS A 252 -0.13 5.39 37.50
C LYS A 252 0.31 4.04 38.05
N ASN A 253 -0.13 2.95 37.42
CA ASN A 253 0.01 1.59 37.93
C ASN A 253 1.02 0.75 37.14
N ASN A 254 1.28 -0.49 37.60
CA ASN A 254 2.33 -1.30 36.99
C ASN A 254 1.81 -2.05 35.76
N ILE A 255 2.23 -1.58 34.58
CA ILE A 255 1.86 -2.11 33.26
C ILE A 255 2.06 -3.64 33.15
N SER A 256 3.04 -4.21 33.86
CA SER A 256 3.37 -5.63 33.77
C SER A 256 2.57 -6.56 34.70
N LYS A 257 1.96 -6.02 35.76
CA LYS A 257 1.35 -6.83 36.84
C LYS A 257 -0.16 -6.70 36.94
N ASP A 258 -0.71 -5.54 36.60
CA ASP A 258 -2.12 -5.24 36.85
C ASP A 258 -2.99 -5.64 35.65
N GLU A 259 -4.22 -6.13 35.85
CA GLU A 259 -5.12 -6.52 34.75
C GLU A 259 -5.61 -5.31 33.92
N ASN A 260 -5.82 -4.17 34.59
CA ASN A 260 -6.23 -2.92 33.96
C ASN A 260 -5.08 -1.91 33.97
N ILE A 261 -5.10 -1.00 32.99
CA ILE A 261 -4.23 0.18 32.97
C ILE A 261 -4.99 1.35 33.60
N ILE A 262 -4.32 2.10 34.48
CA ILE A 262 -4.87 3.28 35.14
C ILE A 262 -4.09 4.49 34.65
N VAL A 263 -4.77 5.36 33.89
CA VAL A 263 -4.23 6.63 33.42
C VAL A 263 -4.69 7.73 34.38
N GLU A 264 -3.73 8.48 34.91
CA GLU A 264 -3.98 9.72 35.64
C GLU A 264 -4.16 10.87 34.65
N TYR A 265 -5.19 11.69 34.82
CA TYR A 265 -5.48 12.89 34.03
C TYR A 265 -5.83 14.03 34.99
N PHE A 266 -4.91 14.95 35.26
CA PHE A 266 -5.12 16.11 36.17
C PHE A 266 -5.78 15.74 37.52
N GLY A 267 -5.37 14.62 38.13
CA GLY A 267 -5.91 14.12 39.40
C GLY A 267 -7.17 13.25 39.29
N GLU A 268 -7.75 13.09 38.09
CA GLU A 268 -8.74 12.06 37.81
C GLU A 268 -8.07 10.75 37.38
N GLU A 269 -8.71 9.61 37.67
CA GLU A 269 -8.23 8.29 37.24
C GLU A 269 -9.18 7.68 36.21
N ILE A 270 -8.62 7.17 35.12
CA ILE A 270 -9.33 6.47 34.06
C ILE A 270 -8.75 5.05 33.95
N SER A 271 -9.56 4.05 34.27
CA SER A 271 -9.15 2.65 34.24
C SER A 271 -9.79 1.91 33.07
N PHE A 272 -8.97 1.22 32.26
CA PHE A 272 -9.45 0.40 31.14
C PHE A 272 -8.61 -0.88 30.98
N PRO A 273 -9.22 -1.98 30.50
CA PRO A 273 -8.48 -3.19 30.15
C PRO A 273 -7.63 -2.97 28.89
N ALA A 274 -6.35 -3.39 28.93
CA ALA A 274 -5.46 -3.33 27.77
C ALA A 274 -4.94 -4.73 27.42
N HIS A 275 -5.42 -5.29 26.31
CA HIS A 275 -4.96 -6.57 25.76
C HIS A 275 -3.55 -6.48 25.15
N GLN A 276 -3.26 -5.38 24.46
CA GLN A 276 -1.93 -5.04 23.96
C GLN A 276 -1.32 -3.96 24.85
N ARG A 277 -0.10 -4.23 25.35
CA ARG A 277 0.58 -3.40 26.36
C ARG A 277 1.97 -2.96 25.95
N ASP A 278 2.26 -2.96 24.65
CA ASP A 278 3.49 -2.37 24.18
C ASP A 278 3.48 -0.84 24.36
N GLU A 279 4.68 -0.29 24.44
CA GLU A 279 4.90 1.12 24.78
C GLU A 279 4.19 2.06 23.79
N ALA A 280 4.21 1.75 22.49
CA ALA A 280 3.61 2.59 21.46
C ALA A 280 2.07 2.60 21.57
N THR A 281 1.46 1.43 21.78
CA THR A 281 0.01 1.30 22.00
C THR A 281 -0.44 2.11 23.22
N LEU A 282 0.26 1.98 24.35
CA LEU A 282 -0.09 2.70 25.58
C LEU A 282 0.13 4.22 25.45
N THR A 283 1.19 4.63 24.75
CA THR A 283 1.46 6.03 24.42
C THR A 283 0.34 6.63 23.57
N ASN A 284 -0.12 5.90 22.54
CA ASN A 284 -1.26 6.33 21.72
C ASN A 284 -2.56 6.33 22.54
N ALA A 285 -2.77 5.38 23.46
CA ALA A 285 -3.96 5.36 24.30
C ALA A 285 -4.02 6.60 25.22
N MET A 286 -2.90 7.01 25.83
CA MET A 286 -2.83 8.23 26.62
C MET A 286 -3.12 9.48 25.78
N ALA A 287 -2.55 9.58 24.58
CA ALA A 287 -2.83 10.67 23.64
C ALA A 287 -4.32 10.72 23.27
N LEU A 288 -4.93 9.57 22.94
CA LEU A 288 -6.35 9.45 22.63
C LEU A 288 -7.22 9.92 23.80
N ILE A 289 -6.98 9.39 25.01
CA ILE A 289 -7.71 9.78 26.23
C ILE A 289 -7.63 11.29 26.46
N THR A 290 -6.44 11.86 26.28
CA THR A 290 -6.21 13.30 26.46
C THR A 290 -7.07 14.13 25.52
N VAL A 291 -7.13 13.77 24.24
CA VAL A 291 -7.98 14.46 23.26
C VAL A 291 -9.47 14.28 23.59
N LEU A 292 -9.91 13.07 23.95
CA LEU A 292 -11.32 12.82 24.31
C LEU A 292 -11.75 13.63 25.54
N LYS A 293 -10.86 13.79 26.53
CA LYS A 293 -11.10 14.64 27.70
C LYS A 293 -11.14 16.12 27.32
N GLU A 294 -10.29 16.56 26.41
CA GLU A 294 -10.33 17.93 25.90
C GLU A 294 -11.61 18.24 25.12
N LEU A 295 -12.21 17.24 24.48
CA LEU A 295 -13.54 17.31 23.87
C LEU A 295 -14.69 17.11 24.86
N HIS A 296 -14.41 17.11 26.17
CA HIS A 296 -15.38 16.97 27.26
C HIS A 296 -16.19 15.65 27.25
N ILE A 297 -15.60 14.56 26.73
CA ILE A 297 -16.21 13.23 26.82
C ILE A 297 -16.03 12.67 28.24
N GLU A 298 -17.12 12.17 28.84
CA GLU A 298 -17.12 11.61 30.20
C GLU A 298 -16.27 10.33 30.31
N ASN A 299 -15.62 10.12 31.46
CA ASN A 299 -14.69 8.99 31.70
C ASN A 299 -15.34 7.63 31.41
N LYS A 300 -16.62 7.45 31.77
CA LYS A 300 -17.36 6.22 31.48
C LYS A 300 -17.44 5.93 29.97
N LYS A 301 -17.82 6.94 29.18
CA LYS A 301 -17.88 6.83 27.71
C LYS A 301 -16.49 6.60 27.11
N ILE A 302 -15.45 7.24 27.65
CA ILE A 302 -14.06 7.03 27.18
C ILE A 302 -13.68 5.55 27.31
N VAL A 303 -13.91 4.94 28.47
CA VAL A 303 -13.59 3.53 28.71
C VAL A 303 -14.40 2.62 27.78
N GLU A 304 -15.70 2.88 27.61
CA GLU A 304 -16.55 2.14 26.67
C GLU A 304 -16.01 2.20 25.23
N LYS A 305 -15.61 3.39 24.77
CA LYS A 305 -15.08 3.60 23.42
C LYS A 305 -13.72 2.93 23.23
N ILE A 306 -12.81 3.02 24.21
CA ILE A 306 -11.50 2.37 24.16
C ILE A 306 -11.64 0.85 24.09
N ASN A 307 -12.56 0.27 24.86
CA ASN A 307 -12.81 -1.18 24.84
C ASN A 307 -13.37 -1.67 23.49
N LEU A 308 -13.95 -0.76 22.70
CA LEU A 308 -14.48 -1.05 21.37
C LEU A 308 -13.49 -0.75 20.24
N LEU A 309 -12.33 -0.17 20.54
CA LEU A 309 -11.28 0.07 19.55
C LEU A 309 -10.86 -1.27 18.95
N LYS A 310 -10.97 -1.37 17.63
CA LYS A 310 -10.38 -2.48 16.90
C LYS A 310 -8.96 -2.12 16.49
N ALA A 311 -8.16 -3.15 16.21
CA ALA A 311 -6.93 -2.96 15.46
C ALA A 311 -7.25 -2.10 14.23
N VAL A 312 -6.38 -1.14 13.93
CA VAL A 312 -6.53 -0.34 12.72
C VAL A 312 -6.20 -1.27 11.55
N GLU A 313 -7.21 -1.98 11.07
CA GLU A 313 -7.14 -2.71 9.81
C GLU A 313 -6.95 -1.66 8.73
N MET A 314 -5.72 -1.58 8.23
CA MET A 314 -5.41 -0.65 7.19
C MET A 314 -5.97 -1.19 5.87
N ARG A 315 -7.23 -0.81 5.62
CA ARG A 315 -7.97 -0.80 4.34
C ARG A 315 -8.95 -1.95 4.10
N LEU A 316 -9.95 -1.60 3.28
CA LEU A 316 -10.87 -2.47 2.55
C LEU A 316 -10.16 -3.76 2.12
N GLU A 317 -10.60 -4.87 2.68
CA GLU A 317 -10.07 -6.19 2.40
C GLU A 317 -10.81 -6.78 1.20
N ALA A 318 -10.10 -7.13 0.13
CA ALA A 318 -10.65 -7.94 -0.94
C ALA A 318 -10.22 -9.39 -0.74
N ILE A 319 -11.19 -10.27 -0.60
CA ILE A 319 -10.98 -11.71 -0.41
C ILE A 319 -11.63 -12.50 -1.54
N GLU A 320 -11.12 -13.71 -1.79
CA GLU A 320 -11.76 -14.64 -2.71
C GLU A 320 -13.02 -15.24 -2.07
N GLY A 321 -14.15 -15.01 -2.73
CA GLY A 321 -15.40 -15.65 -2.40
C GLY A 321 -15.61 -16.96 -3.13
N ASN A 322 -16.53 -17.77 -2.61
CA ASN A 322 -17.12 -18.92 -3.26
C ASN A 322 -17.56 -18.58 -4.69
N LYS A 323 -17.53 -19.58 -5.59
CA LYS A 323 -18.06 -19.48 -6.97
C LYS A 323 -17.41 -18.38 -7.82
N GLY A 324 -16.12 -18.16 -7.64
CA GLY A 324 -15.33 -17.20 -8.43
C GLY A 324 -15.64 -15.73 -8.14
N ASN A 325 -16.29 -15.47 -7.00
CA ASN A 325 -16.58 -14.11 -6.53
C ASN A 325 -15.34 -13.46 -5.91
N ILE A 326 -15.33 -12.13 -5.89
CA ILE A 326 -14.42 -11.32 -5.06
C ILE A 326 -15.28 -10.61 -4.05
N ILE A 327 -14.96 -10.67 -2.77
CA ILE A 327 -15.70 -9.99 -1.72
C ILE A 327 -14.85 -8.82 -1.23
N ILE A 328 -15.39 -7.61 -1.32
CA ILE A 328 -14.79 -6.43 -0.72
C ILE A 328 -15.50 -6.18 0.61
N ASN A 329 -14.78 -6.32 1.72
CA ASN A 329 -15.36 -6.18 3.04
C ASN A 329 -15.11 -4.78 3.65
N ASP A 330 -16.19 -4.06 3.93
CA ASP A 330 -16.24 -2.76 4.63
C ASP A 330 -17.42 -2.70 5.60
N SER A 331 -17.57 -3.74 6.42
CA SER A 331 -18.75 -4.02 7.23
C SER A 331 -18.85 -3.27 8.56
N PHE A 332 -17.97 -2.30 8.83
CA PHE A 332 -17.83 -1.76 10.19
C PHE A 332 -18.52 -0.42 10.42
N ASN A 333 -18.30 0.52 9.50
CA ASN A 333 -18.88 1.85 9.55
C ASN A 333 -19.70 2.08 8.28
N LEU A 334 -20.73 2.91 8.38
CA LEU A 334 -21.41 3.43 7.22
C LEU A 334 -21.73 4.90 7.42
N ASP A 335 -21.14 5.72 6.55
CA ASP A 335 -21.42 7.13 6.34
C ASP A 335 -21.22 7.42 4.84
N LEU A 336 -21.56 8.63 4.38
CA LEU A 336 -21.45 8.98 2.96
C LEU A 336 -20.00 8.95 2.45
N ASP A 337 -19.03 9.37 3.26
CA ASP A 337 -17.63 9.47 2.84
C ASP A 337 -16.96 8.09 2.79
N SER A 338 -17.31 7.21 3.71
CA SER A 338 -16.86 5.83 3.73
C SER A 338 -17.50 5.01 2.62
N LEU A 339 -18.77 5.27 2.26
CA LEU A 339 -19.38 4.70 1.06
C LEU A 339 -18.64 5.15 -0.20
N LYS A 340 -18.38 6.46 -0.38
CA LYS A 340 -17.61 6.98 -1.52
C LYS A 340 -16.23 6.30 -1.63
N THR A 341 -15.56 6.10 -0.51
CA THR A 341 -14.27 5.40 -0.45
C THR A 341 -14.37 3.94 -0.88
N ALA A 342 -15.41 3.23 -0.42
CA ALA A 342 -15.66 1.84 -0.81
C ALA A 342 -15.97 1.70 -2.31
N LEU A 343 -16.75 2.63 -2.89
CA LEU A 343 -17.07 2.64 -4.32
C LEU A 343 -15.84 2.98 -5.18
N GLN A 344 -14.94 3.85 -4.71
CA GLN A 344 -13.66 4.09 -5.39
C GLN A 344 -12.81 2.81 -5.44
N PHE A 345 -12.75 2.08 -4.32
CA PHE A 345 -11.97 0.85 -4.22
C PHE A 345 -12.57 -0.29 -5.05
N LEU A 346 -13.90 -0.36 -5.15
CA LEU A 346 -14.59 -1.30 -6.04
C LEU A 346 -14.12 -1.18 -7.48
N ASN A 347 -13.81 0.03 -7.95
CA ASN A 347 -13.34 0.29 -9.31
C ASN A 347 -11.86 -0.10 -9.53
N GLU A 348 -11.13 -0.54 -8.49
CA GLU A 348 -9.80 -1.14 -8.64
C GLU A 348 -9.87 -2.55 -9.26
N TYR A 349 -11.03 -3.23 -9.23
CA TYR A 349 -11.17 -4.61 -9.67
C TYR A 349 -11.92 -4.73 -11.01
N ASN A 350 -11.34 -5.47 -11.94
CA ASN A 350 -11.89 -5.64 -13.29
C ASN A 350 -12.79 -6.89 -13.41
N LYS A 351 -13.96 -6.88 -12.77
CA LYS A 351 -15.03 -7.87 -13.02
C LYS A 351 -16.23 -7.18 -13.66
N GLN A 352 -16.83 -7.88 -14.63
CA GLN A 352 -17.96 -7.36 -15.40
C GLN A 352 -19.24 -7.17 -14.57
N LYS A 353 -19.45 -8.01 -13.55
CA LYS A 353 -20.67 -8.00 -12.74
C LYS A 353 -20.38 -7.63 -11.29
N LYS A 354 -21.27 -6.83 -10.70
CA LYS A 354 -21.11 -6.21 -9.38
C LYS A 354 -22.38 -6.36 -8.56
N SER A 355 -22.23 -6.67 -7.29
CA SER A 355 -23.30 -6.68 -6.29
C SER A 355 -22.92 -5.85 -5.06
N LEU A 356 -23.90 -5.23 -4.42
CA LEU A 356 -23.74 -4.41 -3.22
C LEU A 356 -24.64 -4.93 -2.10
N VAL A 357 -24.09 -5.14 -0.91
CA VAL A 357 -24.84 -5.24 0.33
C VAL A 357 -24.67 -3.94 1.09
N LEU A 358 -25.78 -3.24 1.37
CA LEU A 358 -25.81 -1.93 2.02
C LEU A 358 -26.81 -1.91 3.17
N THR A 359 -26.39 -1.42 4.34
CA THR A 359 -27.29 -1.34 5.51
C THR A 359 -27.86 0.08 5.72
N ASP A 360 -28.72 0.27 6.72
CA ASP A 360 -29.05 1.63 7.20
C ASP A 360 -27.81 2.39 7.67
N ILE A 361 -27.82 3.70 7.43
CA ILE A 361 -26.88 4.66 8.03
C ILE A 361 -27.40 5.04 9.42
N VAL A 362 -26.61 4.81 10.47
CA VAL A 362 -27.03 4.98 11.88
C VAL A 362 -26.46 6.26 12.46
N GLY A 363 -27.26 6.99 13.23
CA GLY A 363 -26.78 8.14 14.01
C GLY A 363 -26.73 9.48 13.27
N VAL A 364 -27.36 9.58 12.10
CA VAL A 364 -27.43 10.84 11.35
C VAL A 364 -28.70 11.61 11.74
N ASN A 365 -28.55 12.80 12.34
CA ASN A 365 -29.65 13.74 12.61
C ASN A 365 -30.09 14.51 11.33
N ALA A 366 -29.92 13.92 10.14
CA ALA A 366 -30.27 14.52 8.86
C ALA A 366 -31.65 14.09 8.39
N ASN A 367 -32.20 14.83 7.43
CA ASN A 367 -33.40 14.45 6.70
C ASN A 367 -33.15 13.14 5.94
N SER A 368 -33.72 12.02 6.40
CA SER A 368 -33.47 10.68 5.85
C SER A 368 -33.74 10.59 4.35
N LYS A 369 -34.69 11.39 3.84
CA LYS A 369 -34.98 11.47 2.41
C LYS A 369 -33.82 11.99 1.58
N GLU A 370 -33.25 13.15 1.95
CA GLU A 370 -32.12 13.75 1.22
C GLU A 370 -30.88 12.86 1.27
N LEU A 371 -30.63 12.22 2.42
CA LEU A 371 -29.53 11.29 2.60
C LEU A 371 -29.63 10.09 1.64
N TYR A 372 -30.79 9.41 1.62
CA TYR A 372 -30.96 8.22 0.78
C TYR A 372 -31.13 8.55 -0.71
N GLU A 373 -31.57 9.76 -1.05
CA GLU A 373 -31.47 10.29 -2.43
C GLU A 373 -30.00 10.38 -2.86
N GLU A 374 -29.10 10.99 -2.07
CA GLU A 374 -27.66 11.06 -2.38
C GLU A 374 -27.02 9.66 -2.45
N VAL A 375 -27.32 8.78 -1.49
CA VAL A 375 -26.83 7.39 -1.49
C VAL A 375 -27.24 6.65 -2.76
N SER A 376 -28.53 6.76 -3.15
CA SER A 376 -29.04 6.08 -4.34
C SER A 376 -28.39 6.61 -5.62
N GLU A 377 -28.16 7.93 -5.74
CA GLU A 377 -27.45 8.52 -6.88
C GLU A 377 -26.05 7.92 -7.02
N LEU A 378 -25.28 7.88 -5.93
CA LEU A 378 -23.91 7.33 -5.92
C LEU A 378 -23.87 5.84 -6.30
N VAL A 379 -24.79 5.04 -5.76
CA VAL A 379 -24.89 3.60 -6.04
C VAL A 379 -25.30 3.35 -7.50
N ASN A 380 -26.27 4.11 -8.01
CA ASN A 380 -26.76 3.98 -9.38
C ASN A 380 -25.67 4.32 -10.43
N GLU A 381 -24.77 5.25 -10.12
CA GLU A 381 -23.63 5.58 -11.00
C GLU A 381 -22.62 4.42 -11.15
N GLN A 382 -22.59 3.45 -10.22
CA GLN A 382 -21.67 2.31 -10.30
C GLN A 382 -22.19 1.12 -11.12
N HIS A 383 -23.45 1.17 -11.58
CA HIS A 383 -24.09 0.14 -12.39
C HIS A 383 -24.03 -1.27 -11.78
N PHE A 384 -24.43 -1.43 -10.51
CA PHE A 384 -24.55 -2.76 -9.89
C PHE A 384 -25.61 -3.62 -10.59
N ASP A 385 -25.36 -4.93 -10.70
CA ASP A 385 -26.34 -5.92 -11.17
C ASP A 385 -27.42 -6.15 -10.09
N SER A 386 -27.00 -6.25 -8.82
CA SER A 386 -27.90 -6.43 -7.68
C SER A 386 -27.51 -5.61 -6.46
N VAL A 387 -28.51 -5.14 -5.72
CA VAL A 387 -28.35 -4.39 -4.47
C VAL A 387 -29.19 -5.07 -3.38
N PHE A 388 -28.57 -5.38 -2.23
CA PHE A 388 -29.18 -6.00 -1.07
C PHE A 388 -29.20 -4.94 0.05
N LEU A 389 -30.39 -4.44 0.38
CA LEU A 389 -30.60 -3.41 1.40
C LEU A 389 -31.00 -4.06 2.72
N ILE A 390 -30.33 -3.71 3.82
CA ILE A 390 -30.61 -4.26 5.15
C ILE A 390 -30.98 -3.14 6.13
N GLY A 391 -32.20 -3.16 6.65
CA GLY A 391 -32.70 -2.22 7.65
C GLY A 391 -34.00 -1.51 7.25
N ASP A 392 -34.72 -1.03 8.26
CA ASP A 392 -36.08 -0.50 8.12
C ASP A 392 -36.14 0.82 7.35
N GLU A 393 -35.14 1.69 7.49
CA GLU A 393 -35.18 3.03 6.87
C GLU A 393 -34.80 2.98 5.39
N ILE A 394 -33.66 2.37 5.04
CA ILE A 394 -33.13 2.26 3.68
C ILE A 394 -34.07 1.48 2.76
N SER A 395 -34.77 0.47 3.31
CA SER A 395 -35.73 -0.34 2.57
C SER A 395 -36.93 0.47 2.06
N LYS A 396 -37.31 1.55 2.75
CA LYS A 396 -38.37 2.48 2.30
C LYS A 396 -38.00 3.24 1.03
N PHE A 397 -36.71 3.33 0.72
CA PHE A 397 -36.17 4.03 -0.45
C PHE A 397 -35.69 3.08 -1.54
N SER A 398 -36.07 1.79 -1.47
CA SER A 398 -35.68 0.76 -2.44
C SER A 398 -36.00 1.13 -3.90
N GLU A 399 -37.06 1.90 -4.16
CA GLU A 399 -37.45 2.38 -5.49
C GLU A 399 -36.44 3.38 -6.11
N LEU A 400 -35.58 4.00 -5.31
CA LEU A 400 -34.56 4.93 -5.82
C LEU A 400 -33.36 4.19 -6.47
N PHE A 401 -33.19 2.89 -6.18
CA PHE A 401 -32.11 2.07 -6.71
C PHE A 401 -32.52 1.42 -8.04
N LYS A 402 -31.81 1.73 -9.12
CA LYS A 402 -32.12 1.26 -10.49
C LYS A 402 -31.75 -0.20 -10.74
N SER A 403 -30.86 -0.75 -9.92
CA SER A 403 -30.39 -2.14 -9.98
C SER A 403 -31.47 -3.13 -9.51
N LYS A 404 -31.23 -4.44 -9.65
CA LYS A 404 -32.12 -5.45 -9.07
C LYS A 404 -32.01 -5.41 -7.53
N THR A 405 -32.99 -4.80 -6.88
CA THR A 405 -32.96 -4.52 -5.44
C THR A 405 -33.72 -5.56 -4.63
N PHE A 406 -33.12 -5.99 -3.52
CA PHE A 406 -33.71 -6.87 -2.51
C PHE A 406 -33.63 -6.19 -1.15
N THR A 407 -34.66 -6.33 -0.32
CA THR A 407 -34.74 -5.69 1.01
C THR A 407 -34.87 -6.73 2.11
N PHE A 408 -34.18 -6.52 3.22
CA PHE A 408 -34.17 -7.39 4.39
C PHE A 408 -34.23 -6.55 5.66
N ILE A 409 -34.85 -7.08 6.71
CA ILE A 409 -34.93 -6.45 8.02
C ILE A 409 -33.55 -6.53 8.71
N ASP A 410 -32.89 -7.68 8.62
CA ASP A 410 -31.59 -7.93 9.23
C ASP A 410 -30.70 -8.85 8.37
N THR A 411 -29.45 -9.02 8.82
CA THR A 411 -28.47 -9.87 8.15
C THR A 411 -28.86 -11.36 8.17
N LYS A 412 -29.62 -11.79 9.18
CA LYS A 412 -30.05 -13.19 9.30
C LYS A 412 -31.06 -13.53 8.20
N GLU A 413 -32.01 -12.65 7.93
CA GLU A 413 -32.99 -12.81 6.86
C GLU A 413 -32.29 -12.89 5.48
N LEU A 414 -31.29 -12.05 5.24
CA LEU A 414 -30.48 -12.14 4.02
C LEU A 414 -29.77 -13.50 3.90
N ILE A 415 -29.17 -14.01 4.98
CA ILE A 415 -28.51 -15.33 4.98
C ILE A 415 -29.50 -16.44 4.67
N GLU A 416 -30.68 -16.43 5.29
CA GLU A 416 -31.72 -17.44 5.11
C GLU A 416 -32.32 -17.43 3.70
N SER A 417 -32.37 -16.26 3.05
CA SER A 417 -32.90 -16.10 1.68
C SER A 417 -32.06 -16.80 0.60
N LYS A 418 -30.78 -17.09 0.88
CA LYS A 418 -29.77 -17.64 -0.06
C LYS A 418 -29.47 -16.79 -1.30
N HIS A 419 -30.11 -15.62 -1.48
CA HIS A 419 -29.86 -14.78 -2.66
C HIS A 419 -28.38 -14.42 -2.82
N LEU A 420 -27.67 -14.20 -1.72
CA LEU A 420 -26.24 -13.84 -1.73
C LEU A 420 -25.32 -15.01 -2.08
N THR A 421 -25.66 -16.25 -1.70
CA THR A 421 -24.84 -17.45 -1.95
C THR A 421 -25.05 -18.05 -3.35
N GLU A 422 -26.07 -17.59 -4.07
CA GLU A 422 -26.34 -17.93 -5.47
C GLU A 422 -25.55 -17.07 -6.46
N ILE A 423 -24.95 -15.97 -6.02
CA ILE A 423 -24.13 -15.10 -6.88
C ILE A 423 -22.86 -15.82 -7.32
N GLU A 424 -22.51 -15.69 -8.60
CA GLU A 424 -21.32 -16.32 -9.18
C GLU A 424 -20.55 -15.35 -10.07
N ASN A 425 -19.21 -15.43 -10.04
CA ASN A 425 -18.29 -14.64 -10.85
C ASN A 425 -18.46 -13.11 -10.76
N GLN A 426 -18.92 -12.57 -9.62
CA GLN A 426 -19.10 -11.13 -9.40
C GLN A 426 -18.14 -10.55 -8.36
N ILE A 427 -18.02 -9.23 -8.31
CA ILE A 427 -17.54 -8.54 -7.09
C ILE A 427 -18.75 -8.28 -6.19
N ILE A 428 -18.63 -8.60 -4.90
CA ILE A 428 -19.64 -8.35 -3.87
C ILE A 428 -19.03 -7.34 -2.88
N LEU A 429 -19.55 -6.12 -2.84
CA LEU A 429 -19.17 -5.12 -1.84
C LEU A 429 -20.08 -5.26 -0.62
N LEU A 430 -19.50 -5.53 0.54
CA LEU A 430 -20.20 -5.54 1.83
C LEU A 430 -19.96 -4.21 2.54
N LYS A 431 -20.97 -3.33 2.61
CA LYS A 431 -20.83 -2.00 3.21
C LYS A 431 -21.94 -1.74 4.22
N GLY A 432 -21.60 -1.51 5.49
CA GLY A 432 -22.66 -1.41 6.50
C GLY A 432 -22.22 -0.96 7.87
N ALA A 433 -23.20 -0.49 8.64
CA ALA A 433 -23.04 -0.15 10.04
C ALA A 433 -22.98 -1.42 10.89
N ARG A 434 -22.05 -1.44 11.86
CA ARG A 434 -21.82 -2.59 12.74
C ARG A 434 -23.06 -3.18 13.42
N LYS A 435 -24.10 -2.38 13.71
CA LYS A 435 -25.31 -2.89 14.39
C LYS A 435 -25.99 -4.05 13.64
N PHE A 436 -25.75 -4.16 12.34
CA PHE A 436 -26.29 -5.21 11.49
C PHE A 436 -25.39 -6.44 11.39
N GLU A 437 -24.14 -6.38 11.85
CA GLU A 437 -23.21 -7.50 11.88
C GLU A 437 -22.98 -8.16 10.50
N ILE A 438 -22.95 -7.36 9.42
CA ILE A 438 -22.80 -7.89 8.05
C ILE A 438 -21.42 -8.52 7.81
N GLU A 439 -20.46 -8.37 8.73
CA GLU A 439 -19.22 -9.16 8.74
C GLU A 439 -19.48 -10.67 8.73
N LYS A 440 -20.61 -11.13 9.28
CA LYS A 440 -21.00 -12.56 9.24
C LYS A 440 -21.23 -13.06 7.82
N LEU A 441 -21.58 -12.18 6.88
CA LEU A 441 -21.71 -12.53 5.47
C LEU A 441 -20.35 -12.89 4.86
N LYS A 442 -19.24 -12.29 5.36
CA LYS A 442 -17.88 -12.64 4.96
C LYS A 442 -17.63 -14.13 5.17
N ASP A 443 -17.90 -14.64 6.37
CA ASP A 443 -17.65 -16.05 6.74
C ASP A 443 -18.39 -17.05 5.83
N ILE A 444 -19.57 -16.68 5.32
CA ILE A 444 -20.41 -17.55 4.47
C ILE A 444 -19.98 -17.48 3.00
N LEU A 445 -19.52 -16.31 2.58
CA LEU A 445 -19.12 -16.07 1.21
C LEU A 445 -17.66 -16.47 0.94
N GLU A 446 -16.79 -16.49 1.94
CA GLU A 446 -15.36 -16.77 1.78
C GLU A 446 -15.08 -18.23 1.35
N LEU A 447 -14.16 -18.40 0.38
CA LEU A 447 -13.87 -19.70 -0.23
C LEU A 447 -13.19 -20.68 0.74
N ARG A 448 -12.33 -20.20 1.66
CA ARG A 448 -11.53 -21.03 2.60
C ARG A 448 -10.98 -20.20 3.78
N LYS A 449 -11.20 -20.65 5.02
CA LYS A 449 -10.37 -20.24 6.18
C LYS A 449 -9.00 -20.91 6.02
N HIS A 450 -7.98 -20.13 5.70
CA HIS A 450 -6.62 -20.64 5.58
C HIS A 450 -5.84 -20.30 6.85
N ASP A 451 -5.58 -21.31 7.69
CA ASP A 451 -4.74 -21.14 8.88
C ASP A 451 -3.26 -20.89 8.52
N THR A 452 -2.83 -21.37 7.35
CA THR A 452 -1.46 -21.26 6.83
C THR A 452 -1.44 -20.34 5.61
N VAL A 453 -0.75 -19.20 5.73
CA VAL A 453 -0.78 -18.11 4.73
C VAL A 453 0.58 -17.50 4.50
N LEU A 454 0.84 -17.08 3.26
CA LEU A 454 1.96 -16.25 2.86
C LEU A 454 1.43 -14.83 2.59
N GLU A 455 1.57 -13.94 3.56
CA GLU A 455 1.20 -12.54 3.42
C GLU A 455 2.24 -11.78 2.58
N VAL A 456 1.77 -10.98 1.64
CA VAL A 456 2.59 -10.14 0.75
C VAL A 456 2.14 -8.70 0.90
N ASN A 457 3.01 -7.85 1.45
CA ASN A 457 2.73 -6.45 1.69
C ASN A 457 3.07 -5.60 0.45
N LEU A 458 2.04 -5.22 -0.29
CA LEU A 458 2.17 -4.43 -1.52
C LEU A 458 2.69 -3.02 -1.24
N ASN A 459 2.37 -2.42 -0.10
CA ASN A 459 2.88 -1.08 0.24
C ASN A 459 4.35 -1.13 0.64
N ALA A 460 4.83 -2.22 1.24
CA ALA A 460 6.26 -2.45 1.44
C ALA A 460 7.00 -2.56 0.10
N ILE A 461 6.43 -3.26 -0.90
CA ILE A 461 7.00 -3.32 -2.26
C ILE A 461 7.12 -1.89 -2.83
N LEU A 462 6.04 -1.11 -2.75
CA LEU A 462 6.03 0.26 -3.26
C LEU A 462 7.01 1.17 -2.53
N HIS A 463 7.08 1.08 -1.20
CA HIS A 463 8.06 1.79 -0.36
C HIS A 463 9.48 1.49 -0.82
N ASN A 464 9.81 0.20 -0.94
CA ASN A 464 11.13 -0.24 -1.37
C ASN A 464 11.48 0.27 -2.77
N ILE A 465 10.56 0.17 -3.73
CA ILE A 465 10.73 0.73 -5.08
C ILE A 465 10.97 2.24 -5.01
N ASN A 466 10.18 2.97 -4.23
CA ASN A 466 10.30 4.42 -4.10
C ASN A 466 11.60 4.85 -3.43
N TYR A 467 12.09 4.08 -2.47
CA TYR A 467 13.40 4.29 -1.87
C TYR A 467 14.51 4.09 -2.91
N HIS A 468 14.47 3.01 -3.70
CA HIS A 468 15.45 2.82 -4.77
C HIS A 468 15.36 3.92 -5.84
N LYS A 469 14.14 4.38 -6.18
CA LYS A 469 13.93 5.52 -7.08
C LYS A 469 14.48 6.83 -6.51
N SER A 470 14.55 7.02 -5.19
CA SER A 470 15.09 8.26 -4.60
C SER A 470 16.61 8.37 -4.73
N LEU A 471 17.31 7.26 -4.97
CA LEU A 471 18.75 7.21 -5.24
C LEU A 471 19.11 7.57 -6.69
N LEU A 472 18.12 7.72 -7.57
CA LEU A 472 18.27 7.91 -9.01
C LEU A 472 18.02 9.36 -9.41
N LYS A 473 18.56 9.75 -10.57
CA LYS A 473 18.30 11.05 -11.21
C LYS A 473 16.83 11.09 -11.69
N PRO A 474 16.18 12.27 -11.65
CA PRO A 474 14.86 12.44 -12.24
C PRO A 474 14.84 12.00 -13.71
N GLY A 475 13.81 11.24 -14.10
CA GLY A 475 13.63 10.75 -15.47
C GLY A 475 14.22 9.35 -15.75
N THR A 476 15.09 8.82 -14.88
CA THR A 476 15.56 7.43 -15.00
C THR A 476 14.40 6.45 -14.81
N LYS A 477 14.19 5.60 -15.80
CA LYS A 477 13.12 4.59 -15.81
C LYS A 477 13.45 3.43 -14.88
N MET A 478 12.42 2.70 -14.45
CA MET A 478 12.60 1.51 -13.63
C MET A 478 11.80 0.32 -14.17
N MET A 479 12.51 -0.79 -14.34
CA MET A 479 11.94 -2.08 -14.68
C MET A 479 11.86 -2.97 -13.46
N ALA A 480 10.67 -3.49 -13.16
CA ALA A 480 10.50 -4.49 -12.12
C ALA A 480 10.62 -5.91 -12.69
N MET A 481 11.46 -6.73 -12.07
CA MET A 481 11.64 -8.13 -12.45
C MET A 481 10.56 -9.00 -11.80
N VAL A 482 9.62 -9.50 -12.60
CA VAL A 482 8.46 -10.30 -12.18
C VAL A 482 8.53 -11.72 -12.77
N LYS A 483 9.60 -12.45 -12.42
CA LYS A 483 9.91 -13.79 -12.94
C LYS A 483 9.78 -14.88 -11.88
N ALA A 484 9.75 -16.15 -12.31
CA ALA A 484 9.55 -17.31 -11.44
C ALA A 484 8.23 -17.21 -10.66
N ASN A 485 7.16 -16.86 -11.39
CA ASN A 485 5.87 -16.35 -10.90
C ASN A 485 6.03 -15.46 -9.65
N ALA A 486 6.76 -14.36 -9.93
CA ALA A 486 7.26 -13.30 -9.07
C ALA A 486 7.79 -13.80 -7.72
N TYR A 487 8.86 -14.59 -7.80
CA TYR A 487 9.58 -15.13 -6.66
C TYR A 487 8.70 -15.94 -5.70
N GLY A 488 7.69 -16.64 -6.22
CA GLY A 488 6.76 -17.43 -5.41
C GLY A 488 5.64 -16.62 -4.76
N LEU A 489 5.53 -15.31 -5.05
CA LEU A 489 4.54 -14.43 -4.43
C LEU A 489 3.27 -14.25 -5.26
N GLY A 490 3.29 -14.62 -6.54
CA GLY A 490 2.20 -14.39 -7.48
C GLY A 490 2.50 -13.27 -8.46
N SER A 491 2.53 -13.60 -9.75
CA SER A 491 2.99 -12.70 -10.82
C SER A 491 1.97 -11.63 -11.18
N TYR A 492 0.69 -11.99 -11.22
CA TYR A 492 -0.37 -11.08 -11.66
C TYR A 492 -0.60 -9.95 -10.67
N GLU A 493 -0.83 -10.28 -9.40
CA GLU A 493 -1.21 -9.32 -8.37
C GLU A 493 -0.10 -8.30 -8.13
N ILE A 494 1.17 -8.74 -8.17
CA ILE A 494 2.32 -7.84 -8.13
C ILE A 494 2.37 -6.97 -9.40
N SER A 495 2.21 -7.56 -10.58
CA SER A 495 2.29 -6.80 -11.84
C SER A 495 1.17 -5.77 -12.00
N GLU A 496 -0.05 -6.12 -11.61
CA GLU A 496 -1.22 -5.24 -11.61
C GLU A 496 -0.99 -4.06 -10.66
N PHE A 497 -0.55 -4.35 -9.44
CA PHE A 497 -0.21 -3.32 -8.47
C PHE A 497 0.90 -2.39 -8.97
N LEU A 498 1.97 -2.93 -9.54
CA LEU A 498 3.08 -2.14 -10.07
C LEU A 498 2.69 -1.31 -11.31
N GLN A 499 1.85 -1.85 -12.19
CA GLN A 499 1.26 -1.11 -13.31
C GLN A 499 0.41 0.05 -12.79
N TYR A 500 -0.44 -0.19 -11.78
CA TYR A 500 -1.22 0.86 -11.14
C TYR A 500 -0.34 1.95 -10.52
N HIS A 501 0.84 1.59 -10.02
CA HIS A 501 1.84 2.53 -9.52
C HIS A 501 2.85 3.02 -10.58
N HIS A 502 2.51 2.88 -11.87
CA HIS A 502 3.25 3.42 -13.01
C HIS A 502 4.71 2.95 -13.08
N ILE A 503 4.96 1.66 -12.89
CA ILE A 503 6.25 1.06 -13.24
C ILE A 503 6.47 1.19 -14.76
N ASP A 504 7.70 1.53 -15.20
CA ASP A 504 7.96 1.80 -16.62
C ASP A 504 7.96 0.52 -17.46
N TYR A 505 8.50 -0.57 -16.91
CA TYR A 505 8.66 -1.86 -17.58
C TYR A 505 8.50 -3.02 -16.59
N LEU A 506 8.05 -4.16 -17.10
CA LEU A 506 8.11 -5.45 -16.43
C LEU A 506 9.11 -6.37 -17.14
N GLY A 507 9.81 -7.20 -16.40
CA GLY A 507 10.72 -8.22 -16.96
C GLY A 507 10.33 -9.62 -16.50
N VAL A 508 9.99 -10.51 -17.43
CA VAL A 508 9.67 -11.92 -17.19
C VAL A 508 10.79 -12.83 -17.69
N ALA A 509 10.89 -14.05 -17.18
CA ALA A 509 11.90 -15.01 -17.66
C ALA A 509 11.46 -15.64 -18.99
N TYR A 510 10.22 -16.12 -19.05
CA TYR A 510 9.69 -16.90 -20.17
C TYR A 510 8.44 -16.26 -20.78
N VAL A 511 8.12 -16.66 -22.01
CA VAL A 511 6.97 -16.13 -22.76
C VAL A 511 5.65 -16.41 -22.05
N ASP A 512 5.47 -17.60 -21.48
CA ASP A 512 4.23 -18.01 -20.82
C ASP A 512 3.86 -17.10 -19.63
N GLU A 513 4.87 -16.65 -18.86
CA GLU A 513 4.67 -15.67 -17.77
C GLU A 513 4.11 -14.36 -18.34
N GLY A 514 4.69 -13.86 -19.44
CA GLY A 514 4.22 -12.65 -20.11
C GLY A 514 2.81 -12.78 -20.72
N VAL A 515 2.51 -13.95 -21.30
CA VAL A 515 1.19 -14.27 -21.86
C VAL A 515 0.13 -14.30 -20.76
N GLU A 516 0.42 -14.88 -19.61
CA GLU A 516 -0.49 -14.89 -18.45
C GLU A 516 -0.83 -13.46 -18.02
N LEU A 517 0.19 -12.60 -17.89
CA LEU A 517 0.00 -11.19 -17.53
C LEU A 517 -0.86 -10.44 -18.56
N ARG A 518 -0.60 -10.64 -19.85
CA ARG A 518 -1.38 -10.02 -20.93
C ARG A 518 -2.84 -10.46 -20.93
N LYS A 519 -3.10 -11.76 -20.76
CA LYS A 519 -4.47 -12.31 -20.66
C LYS A 519 -5.25 -11.73 -19.48
N LYS A 520 -4.55 -11.34 -18.40
CA LYS A 520 -5.14 -10.71 -17.22
C LYS A 520 -5.15 -9.17 -17.28
N GLY A 521 -4.84 -8.56 -18.43
CA GLY A 521 -5.02 -7.12 -18.65
C GLY A 521 -3.82 -6.24 -18.31
N ILE A 522 -2.63 -6.81 -18.12
CA ILE A 522 -1.40 -6.01 -18.00
C ILE A 522 -1.04 -5.40 -19.36
N THR A 523 -0.94 -4.08 -19.40
CA THR A 523 -0.60 -3.26 -20.58
C THR A 523 0.80 -2.66 -20.50
N THR A 524 1.43 -2.61 -19.32
CA THR A 524 2.83 -2.18 -19.17
C THR A 524 3.74 -2.97 -20.13
N PRO A 525 4.75 -2.35 -20.78
CA PRO A 525 5.71 -3.07 -21.61
C PRO A 525 6.39 -4.22 -20.85
N ILE A 526 6.47 -5.40 -21.49
CA ILE A 526 7.03 -6.61 -20.88
C ILE A 526 8.21 -7.10 -21.71
N ILE A 527 9.39 -7.18 -21.08
CA ILE A 527 10.56 -7.82 -21.68
C ILE A 527 10.59 -9.29 -21.32
N VAL A 528 10.75 -10.16 -22.33
CA VAL A 528 11.05 -11.58 -22.15
C VAL A 528 12.55 -11.81 -22.22
N MET A 529 13.14 -12.20 -21.08
CA MET A 529 14.60 -12.35 -20.94
C MET A 529 15.14 -13.61 -21.63
N ASN A 530 14.33 -14.65 -21.82
CA ASN A 530 14.71 -15.88 -22.50
C ASN A 530 13.67 -16.27 -23.55
N PRO A 531 13.68 -15.64 -24.74
CA PRO A 531 12.72 -15.96 -25.79
C PRO A 531 13.09 -17.26 -26.51
N GLU A 532 12.27 -18.28 -26.34
CA GLU A 532 12.46 -19.59 -26.95
C GLU A 532 11.90 -19.64 -28.38
N GLN A 533 12.58 -20.38 -29.27
CA GLN A 533 12.28 -20.39 -30.71
C GLN A 533 10.82 -20.73 -31.05
N HIS A 534 10.21 -21.67 -30.32
CA HIS A 534 8.83 -22.07 -30.57
C HIS A 534 7.79 -21.02 -30.13
N SER A 535 8.21 -20.01 -29.36
CA SER A 535 7.34 -19.01 -28.74
C SER A 535 7.39 -17.65 -29.43
N TYR A 536 8.17 -17.49 -30.52
CA TYR A 536 8.30 -16.21 -31.23
C TYR A 536 6.98 -15.69 -31.80
N HIS A 537 6.12 -16.59 -32.31
CA HIS A 537 4.79 -16.18 -32.76
C HIS A 537 3.95 -15.65 -31.60
N THR A 538 3.98 -16.34 -30.45
CA THR A 538 3.29 -15.95 -29.22
C THR A 538 3.79 -14.59 -28.68
N ILE A 539 5.09 -14.32 -28.76
CA ILE A 539 5.66 -13.02 -28.40
C ILE A 539 4.99 -11.90 -29.19
N ILE A 540 4.84 -12.08 -30.50
CA ILE A 540 4.22 -11.10 -31.41
C ILE A 540 2.72 -10.97 -31.13
N GLU A 541 2.01 -12.10 -31.01
CA GLU A 541 0.56 -12.15 -30.75
C GLU A 541 0.19 -11.38 -29.46
N TYR A 542 0.99 -11.52 -28.41
CA TYR A 542 0.74 -10.91 -27.11
C TYR A 542 1.49 -9.58 -26.88
N ASN A 543 2.10 -8.99 -27.92
CA ASN A 543 2.85 -7.73 -27.83
C ASN A 543 3.88 -7.73 -26.68
N LEU A 544 4.74 -8.75 -26.68
CA LEU A 544 5.88 -8.89 -25.76
C LEU A 544 7.18 -8.48 -26.46
N GLU A 545 8.17 -8.01 -25.72
CA GLU A 545 9.44 -7.50 -26.27
C GLU A 545 10.58 -8.49 -25.97
N PRO A 546 11.22 -9.13 -26.97
CA PRO A 546 12.25 -10.15 -26.71
C PRO A 546 13.64 -9.57 -26.44
N GLU A 547 14.38 -10.22 -25.53
CA GLU A 547 15.83 -10.13 -25.40
C GLU A 547 16.52 -10.81 -26.59
N ILE A 548 17.39 -10.10 -27.31
CA ILE A 548 18.19 -10.61 -28.42
C ILE A 548 19.66 -10.62 -27.98
N TYR A 549 20.22 -11.82 -27.86
CA TYR A 549 21.57 -12.05 -27.34
C TYR A 549 22.49 -12.84 -28.29
N SER A 550 22.01 -13.21 -29.48
CA SER A 550 22.80 -13.91 -30.51
C SER A 550 22.21 -13.73 -31.90
N PHE A 551 23.03 -13.92 -32.95
CA PHE A 551 22.58 -13.88 -34.35
C PHE A 551 21.47 -14.90 -34.63
N ARG A 552 21.56 -16.11 -34.06
CA ARG A 552 20.53 -17.14 -34.22
C ARG A 552 19.16 -16.65 -33.75
N VAL A 553 19.09 -16.03 -32.57
CA VAL A 553 17.83 -15.51 -32.02
C VAL A 553 17.34 -14.33 -32.87
N LEU A 554 18.23 -13.43 -33.29
CA LEU A 554 17.89 -12.30 -34.14
C LEU A 554 17.26 -12.74 -35.47
N GLU A 555 17.90 -13.66 -36.19
CA GLU A 555 17.42 -14.12 -37.51
C GLU A 555 16.09 -14.86 -37.39
N LEU A 556 15.99 -15.83 -36.48
CA LEU A 556 14.79 -16.64 -36.34
C LEU A 556 13.60 -15.83 -35.81
N PHE A 557 13.83 -14.86 -34.92
CA PHE A 557 12.77 -13.96 -34.48
C PHE A 557 12.33 -13.04 -35.62
N TYR A 558 13.27 -12.50 -36.40
CA TYR A 558 12.93 -11.66 -37.55
C TYR A 558 12.10 -12.42 -38.60
N GLU A 559 12.44 -13.67 -38.90
CA GLU A 559 11.63 -14.52 -39.77
C GLU A 559 10.19 -14.67 -39.25
N ALA A 560 10.00 -14.80 -37.93
CA ALA A 560 8.68 -14.88 -37.33
C ALA A 560 7.91 -13.54 -37.46
N VAL A 561 8.59 -12.40 -37.29
CA VAL A 561 8.02 -11.06 -37.51
C VAL A 561 7.56 -10.93 -38.96
N GLN A 562 8.39 -11.31 -39.93
CA GLN A 562 8.02 -11.27 -41.36
C GLN A 562 6.80 -12.13 -41.67
N LYS A 563 6.73 -13.35 -41.12
CA LYS A 563 5.60 -14.28 -41.31
C LYS A 563 4.31 -13.79 -40.65
N SER A 564 4.40 -13.02 -39.56
CA SER A 564 3.23 -12.50 -38.86
C SER A 564 2.49 -11.39 -39.61
N GLY A 565 3.13 -10.77 -40.61
CA GLY A 565 2.57 -9.62 -41.32
C GLY A 565 2.61 -8.31 -40.52
N TYR A 566 3.42 -8.24 -39.45
CA TYR A 566 3.58 -7.03 -38.64
C TYR A 566 4.13 -5.88 -39.50
N ASP A 567 3.40 -4.77 -39.54
CA ASP A 567 3.58 -3.67 -40.50
C ASP A 567 4.52 -2.56 -40.00
N LYS A 568 4.82 -2.54 -38.70
CA LYS A 568 5.70 -1.56 -38.04
C LYS A 568 7.07 -2.16 -37.70
N LYS A 569 7.98 -1.35 -37.18
CA LYS A 569 9.25 -1.85 -36.62
C LYS A 569 8.99 -2.52 -35.26
N TYR A 570 9.17 -3.84 -35.18
CA TYR A 570 8.92 -4.59 -33.95
C TYR A 570 9.97 -4.26 -32.86
N PRO A 571 9.57 -3.96 -31.60
CA PRO A 571 10.50 -3.63 -30.53
C PRO A 571 11.34 -4.84 -30.06
N ILE A 572 12.65 -4.64 -29.93
CA ILE A 572 13.61 -5.65 -29.44
C ILE A 572 14.61 -5.04 -28.45
N HIS A 573 15.23 -5.88 -27.62
CA HIS A 573 16.25 -5.45 -26.66
C HIS A 573 17.58 -6.17 -26.90
N ILE A 574 18.65 -5.42 -27.18
CA ILE A 574 19.96 -5.99 -27.45
C ILE A 574 20.72 -6.21 -26.14
N LYS A 575 21.20 -7.42 -25.92
CA LYS A 575 22.07 -7.73 -24.78
C LYS A 575 23.53 -7.73 -25.18
N LEU A 576 24.34 -7.00 -24.42
CA LEU A 576 25.78 -6.90 -24.60
C LEU A 576 26.50 -7.72 -23.54
N GLU A 577 27.51 -8.47 -23.94
CA GLU A 577 28.38 -9.23 -23.05
C GLU A 577 29.48 -8.32 -22.49
N THR A 578 29.62 -8.29 -21.17
CA THR A 578 30.54 -7.40 -20.44
C THR A 578 31.48 -8.13 -19.48
N GLY A 579 31.48 -9.46 -19.49
CA GLY A 579 32.39 -10.31 -18.70
C GLY A 579 31.70 -11.41 -17.88
N MET A 580 30.36 -11.48 -17.87
CA MET A 580 29.62 -12.54 -17.18
C MET A 580 29.66 -13.87 -17.94
N HIS A 581 29.92 -13.83 -19.25
CA HIS A 581 30.01 -14.99 -20.15
C HIS A 581 28.76 -15.87 -20.15
N ARG A 582 27.60 -15.26 -19.97
CA ARG A 582 26.31 -15.96 -19.92
C ARG A 582 25.56 -15.84 -21.23
N LEU A 583 25.24 -14.61 -21.63
CA LEU A 583 24.49 -14.28 -22.85
C LEU A 583 24.78 -12.83 -23.25
N GLY A 584 24.91 -12.58 -24.55
CA GLY A 584 25.04 -11.24 -25.13
C GLY A 584 26.08 -11.20 -26.25
N PHE A 585 25.98 -10.18 -27.08
CA PHE A 585 26.94 -9.92 -28.15
C PHE A 585 28.25 -9.38 -27.60
N LYS A 586 29.37 -9.87 -28.14
CA LYS A 586 30.73 -9.45 -27.81
C LYS A 586 31.18 -8.32 -28.72
N ASP A 587 32.23 -7.61 -28.30
CA ASP A 587 32.82 -6.46 -29.02
C ASP A 587 33.13 -6.77 -30.49
N PHE A 588 33.70 -7.94 -30.79
CA PHE A 588 34.05 -8.34 -32.17
C PHE A 588 32.85 -8.70 -33.05
N GLU A 589 31.64 -8.80 -32.49
CA GLU A 589 30.41 -9.12 -33.23
C GLU A 589 29.61 -7.86 -33.61
N LEU A 590 29.98 -6.68 -33.08
CA LEU A 590 29.17 -5.46 -33.19
C LEU A 590 29.06 -4.93 -34.62
N ASP A 591 30.11 -5.09 -35.43
CA ASP A 591 30.09 -4.72 -36.86
C ASP A 591 29.01 -5.50 -37.60
N GLN A 592 29.12 -6.82 -37.56
CA GLN A 592 28.15 -7.74 -38.19
C GLN A 592 26.73 -7.50 -37.62
N LEU A 593 26.59 -7.27 -36.32
CA LEU A 593 25.30 -6.99 -35.70
C LEU A 593 24.67 -5.71 -36.25
N SER A 594 25.44 -4.62 -36.36
CA SER A 594 24.95 -3.34 -36.87
C SER A 594 24.50 -3.42 -38.33
N GLU A 595 25.28 -4.12 -39.18
CA GLU A 595 24.93 -4.39 -40.58
C GLU A 595 23.63 -5.19 -40.66
N THR A 596 23.54 -6.30 -39.91
CA THR A 596 22.37 -7.18 -39.88
C THR A 596 21.10 -6.45 -39.41
N LEU A 597 21.22 -5.56 -38.43
CA LEU A 597 20.09 -4.78 -37.92
C LEU A 597 19.61 -3.71 -38.92
N SER A 598 20.52 -3.15 -39.72
CA SER A 598 20.18 -2.12 -40.71
C SER A 598 19.26 -2.64 -41.82
N GLU A 599 19.35 -3.93 -42.14
CA GLU A 599 18.56 -4.61 -43.18
C GLU A 599 17.18 -5.08 -42.69
N LYS A 600 16.90 -5.00 -41.38
CA LYS A 600 15.74 -5.61 -40.74
C LYS A 600 14.74 -4.56 -40.24
N ASN A 601 13.44 -4.83 -40.42
CA ASN A 601 12.36 -3.96 -39.92
C ASN A 601 12.13 -4.13 -38.40
N LEU A 602 13.16 -3.86 -37.60
CA LEU A 602 13.14 -3.97 -36.13
C LEU A 602 13.46 -2.61 -35.50
N LYS A 603 12.98 -2.38 -34.28
CA LYS A 603 13.31 -1.21 -33.46
C LYS A 603 14.04 -1.68 -32.21
N ILE A 604 15.32 -1.31 -32.08
CA ILE A 604 16.04 -1.48 -30.81
C ILE A 604 15.43 -0.50 -29.81
N GLN A 605 14.73 -1.04 -28.83
CA GLN A 605 14.07 -0.32 -27.75
C GLN A 605 15.04 -0.06 -26.60
N SER A 606 15.89 -1.05 -26.28
CA SER A 606 17.00 -0.85 -25.35
C SER A 606 18.24 -1.68 -25.69
N MET A 607 19.37 -1.26 -25.13
CA MET A 607 20.63 -2.01 -25.04
C MET A 607 20.96 -2.22 -23.56
N PHE A 608 21.35 -3.43 -23.17
CA PHE A 608 21.62 -3.71 -21.76
C PHE A 608 22.66 -4.79 -21.51
N SER A 609 23.18 -4.81 -20.28
CA SER A 609 23.99 -5.92 -19.76
C SER A 609 23.59 -6.24 -18.31
N HIS A 610 24.27 -7.21 -17.69
CA HIS A 610 24.04 -7.62 -16.31
C HIS A 610 25.33 -7.55 -15.48
N LEU A 611 25.28 -6.88 -14.33
CA LEU A 611 26.39 -6.87 -13.39
C LEU A 611 26.51 -8.22 -12.69
N SER A 612 27.73 -8.72 -12.59
CA SER A 612 28.00 -10.02 -11.96
C SER A 612 28.09 -9.91 -10.44
N SER A 613 28.75 -8.85 -9.95
CA SER A 613 29.26 -8.81 -8.56
C SER A 613 29.06 -7.43 -7.92
N SER A 614 27.99 -6.71 -8.30
CA SER A 614 27.70 -5.37 -7.79
C SER A 614 27.33 -5.32 -6.30
N ASP A 615 27.09 -6.47 -5.70
CA ASP A 615 26.89 -6.71 -4.27
C ASP A 615 28.19 -7.04 -3.50
N MET A 616 29.33 -7.17 -4.18
CA MET A 616 30.62 -7.57 -3.60
C MET A 616 31.64 -6.41 -3.69
N PRO A 617 31.91 -5.69 -2.58
CA PRO A 617 32.86 -4.58 -2.57
C PRO A 617 34.27 -4.93 -3.06
N GLU A 618 34.73 -6.16 -2.82
CA GLU A 618 36.01 -6.70 -3.27
C GLU A 618 36.11 -6.84 -4.80
N GLU A 619 34.98 -7.01 -5.50
CA GLU A 619 34.89 -7.13 -6.96
C GLU A 619 34.57 -5.80 -7.66
N LYS A 620 34.83 -4.68 -6.97
CA LYS A 620 34.56 -3.34 -7.51
C LYS A 620 35.28 -3.08 -8.83
N GLU A 621 36.55 -3.49 -8.94
CA GLU A 621 37.34 -3.28 -10.17
C GLU A 621 36.73 -4.02 -11.37
N PHE A 622 36.30 -5.26 -11.17
CA PHE A 622 35.59 -6.03 -12.19
C PHE A 622 34.30 -5.34 -12.62
N THR A 623 33.50 -4.86 -11.66
CA THR A 623 32.25 -4.14 -11.94
C THR A 623 32.48 -2.85 -12.74
N LEU A 624 33.53 -2.08 -12.40
CA LEU A 624 33.90 -0.87 -13.16
C LEU A 624 34.29 -1.21 -14.61
N LYS A 625 35.03 -2.31 -14.82
CA LYS A 625 35.36 -2.80 -16.15
C LYS A 625 34.11 -3.20 -16.95
N GLN A 626 33.08 -3.76 -16.30
CA GLN A 626 31.80 -4.03 -16.97
C GLN A 626 31.15 -2.74 -17.48
N PHE A 627 31.23 -1.64 -16.73
CA PHE A 627 30.70 -0.34 -17.18
C PHE A 627 31.49 0.23 -18.36
N GLU A 628 32.83 0.14 -18.33
CA GLU A 628 33.67 0.60 -19.44
C GLU A 628 33.35 -0.14 -20.75
N ILE A 629 33.23 -1.47 -20.68
CA ILE A 629 32.87 -2.30 -21.84
C ILE A 629 31.45 -1.97 -22.31
N PHE A 630 30.50 -1.80 -21.38
CA PHE A 630 29.12 -1.46 -21.73
C PHE A 630 29.02 -0.11 -22.43
N GLU A 631 29.69 0.92 -21.91
CA GLU A 631 29.71 2.26 -22.49
C GLU A 631 30.34 2.21 -23.88
N LYS A 632 31.53 1.60 -24.03
CA LYS A 632 32.20 1.44 -25.32
C LYS A 632 31.29 0.77 -26.36
N ASN A 633 30.74 -0.39 -26.02
CA ASN A 633 30.00 -1.23 -26.96
C ASN A 633 28.62 -0.63 -27.31
N SER A 634 27.92 -0.05 -26.32
CA SER A 634 26.62 0.57 -26.55
C SER A 634 26.74 1.87 -27.34
N SER A 635 27.74 2.71 -27.05
CA SER A 635 28.00 3.94 -27.79
C SER A 635 28.42 3.66 -29.23
N TYR A 636 29.22 2.60 -29.46
CA TYR A 636 29.54 2.14 -30.82
C TYR A 636 28.29 1.76 -31.63
N LEU A 637 27.39 0.96 -31.05
CA LEU A 637 26.16 0.57 -31.74
C LEU A 637 25.23 1.77 -31.97
N ILE A 638 25.11 2.70 -31.02
CA ILE A 638 24.30 3.93 -31.17
C ILE A 638 24.76 4.74 -32.37
N GLU A 639 26.07 4.91 -32.54
CA GLU A 639 26.65 5.62 -33.69
C GLU A 639 26.28 4.93 -35.01
N LYS A 640 26.40 3.59 -35.07
CA LYS A 640 26.11 2.81 -36.29
C LYS A 640 24.64 2.80 -36.68
N ILE A 641 23.72 2.74 -35.71
CA ILE A 641 22.27 2.68 -35.99
C ILE A 641 21.64 4.08 -36.18
N GLY A 642 22.34 5.15 -35.80
CA GLY A 642 21.91 6.53 -36.05
C GLY A 642 20.79 7.06 -35.14
N TYR A 643 20.50 6.39 -34.02
CA TYR A 643 19.59 6.88 -32.98
C TYR A 643 19.96 6.26 -31.61
N ALA A 644 19.43 6.81 -30.52
CA ALA A 644 19.73 6.36 -29.15
C ALA A 644 18.57 5.53 -28.54
N PRO A 645 18.70 4.20 -28.42
CA PRO A 645 17.84 3.37 -27.58
C PRO A 645 18.09 3.61 -26.10
N LEU A 646 17.17 3.15 -25.24
CA LEU A 646 17.38 3.15 -23.79
C LEU A 646 18.62 2.30 -23.44
N ARG A 647 19.44 2.74 -22.50
CA ARG A 647 20.55 1.95 -21.94
C ARG A 647 20.28 1.61 -20.48
N HIS A 648 20.58 0.37 -20.09
CA HIS A 648 20.46 -0.06 -18.71
C HIS A 648 21.40 -1.20 -18.31
N ILE A 649 21.95 -1.17 -17.11
CA ILE A 649 22.85 -2.22 -16.63
C ILE A 649 22.69 -2.56 -15.14
N LEU A 650 22.25 -1.59 -14.32
CA LEU A 650 22.11 -1.77 -12.87
C LEU A 650 21.01 -2.77 -12.50
N ASN A 651 21.38 -3.76 -11.69
CA ASN A 651 20.48 -4.59 -10.87
C ASN A 651 20.26 -3.91 -9.49
N SER A 652 19.52 -4.54 -8.58
CA SER A 652 19.18 -3.96 -7.25
C SER A 652 20.40 -3.41 -6.49
N SER A 653 21.48 -4.19 -6.35
CA SER A 653 22.73 -3.75 -5.70
C SER A 653 23.49 -2.70 -6.53
N GLY A 654 23.38 -2.77 -7.87
CA GLY A 654 23.90 -1.73 -8.75
C GLY A 654 23.25 -0.36 -8.50
N ILE A 655 21.94 -0.33 -8.27
CA ILE A 655 21.19 0.91 -7.97
C ILE A 655 21.72 1.58 -6.71
N THR A 656 22.03 0.79 -5.68
CA THR A 656 22.49 1.33 -4.38
C THR A 656 23.97 1.72 -4.41
N SER A 657 24.82 0.92 -5.05
CA SER A 657 26.27 1.06 -4.97
C SER A 657 26.88 1.89 -6.10
N TYR A 658 26.17 2.02 -7.24
CA TYR A 658 26.70 2.60 -8.48
C TYR A 658 25.65 3.46 -9.22
N SER A 659 24.82 4.23 -8.49
CA SER A 659 23.74 5.06 -9.06
C SER A 659 24.20 6.08 -10.10
N ASP A 660 25.48 6.47 -10.10
CA ASP A 660 26.06 7.32 -11.13
C ASP A 660 26.07 6.66 -12.52
N HIS A 661 26.01 5.33 -12.60
CA HIS A 661 25.94 4.51 -13.82
C HIS A 661 24.50 4.05 -14.14
N GLN A 662 23.49 4.84 -13.77
CA GLN A 662 22.08 4.48 -13.98
C GLN A 662 21.58 4.51 -15.42
N TYR A 663 22.28 5.24 -16.31
CA TYR A 663 21.86 5.46 -17.70
C TYR A 663 20.38 5.89 -17.80
N ASP A 664 19.59 5.28 -18.69
CA ASP A 664 18.21 5.66 -18.97
C ASP A 664 17.20 4.83 -18.18
N MET A 665 17.58 3.62 -17.76
CA MET A 665 16.72 2.71 -17.00
C MET A 665 17.53 1.83 -16.04
N VAL A 666 16.92 1.40 -14.94
CA VAL A 666 17.48 0.40 -14.01
C VAL A 666 16.54 -0.79 -13.83
N ARG A 667 17.06 -1.93 -13.34
CA ARG A 667 16.25 -3.12 -13.10
C ARG A 667 16.24 -3.48 -11.61
N ILE A 668 15.06 -3.46 -11.00
CA ILE A 668 14.87 -3.83 -9.61
C ILE A 668 14.29 -5.26 -9.51
N GLY A 669 14.93 -6.07 -8.67
CA GLY A 669 14.47 -7.42 -8.28
C GLY A 669 14.40 -7.49 -6.76
N ILE A 670 15.40 -8.11 -6.11
CA ILE A 670 15.40 -8.35 -4.66
C ILE A 670 15.24 -7.07 -3.82
N GLY A 671 15.72 -5.93 -4.31
CA GLY A 671 15.57 -4.64 -3.63
C GLY A 671 14.11 -4.28 -3.42
N MET A 672 13.20 -4.68 -4.32
CA MET A 672 11.76 -4.46 -4.15
C MET A 672 11.16 -5.35 -3.06
N LEU A 673 11.77 -6.50 -2.77
CA LEU A 673 11.35 -7.43 -1.72
C LEU A 673 11.90 -7.08 -0.34
N GLY A 674 12.71 -6.03 -0.24
CA GLY A 674 13.20 -5.49 1.01
C GLY A 674 14.57 -6.00 1.45
N GLU A 675 15.37 -6.53 0.52
CA GLU A 675 16.72 -7.03 0.83
C GLU A 675 17.80 -6.20 0.14
N SER A 676 18.88 -5.98 0.88
CA SER A 676 20.10 -5.33 0.43
C SER A 676 21.33 -5.97 1.10
N PRO A 677 22.45 -6.13 0.38
CA PRO A 677 23.72 -6.52 0.99
C PRO A 677 24.31 -5.39 1.87
N ASP A 678 23.97 -4.13 1.58
CA ASP A 678 24.38 -2.97 2.38
C ASP A 678 23.44 -2.79 3.57
N GLU A 679 23.99 -2.82 4.80
CA GLU A 679 23.23 -2.68 6.05
C GLU A 679 22.54 -1.32 6.21
N LYS A 680 23.15 -0.23 5.74
CA LYS A 680 22.55 1.11 5.82
C LYS A 680 21.30 1.19 4.95
N ILE A 681 21.38 0.61 3.75
CA ILE A 681 20.23 0.49 2.85
C ILE A 681 19.20 -0.47 3.44
N GLN A 682 19.63 -1.63 3.95
CA GLN A 682 18.74 -2.64 4.54
C GLN A 682 17.84 -2.04 5.62
N ASN A 683 18.36 -1.14 6.45
CA ASN A 683 17.61 -0.46 7.50
C ASN A 683 16.54 0.52 6.98
N GLN A 684 16.57 0.90 5.70
CA GLN A 684 15.56 1.74 5.05
C GLN A 684 14.49 0.92 4.33
N LEU A 685 14.75 -0.37 4.09
CA LEU A 685 13.85 -1.25 3.38
C LEU A 685 12.85 -1.92 4.33
N GLN A 686 11.65 -2.15 3.82
CA GLN A 686 10.59 -2.86 4.53
C GLN A 686 10.50 -4.29 4.03
N SER A 687 10.30 -5.22 4.94
CA SER A 687 10.09 -6.61 4.55
C SER A 687 8.73 -6.80 3.91
N VAL A 688 8.71 -7.53 2.80
CA VAL A 688 7.51 -7.69 1.97
C VAL A 688 6.69 -8.93 2.32
N VAL A 689 7.30 -10.00 2.83
CA VAL A 689 6.67 -11.33 2.83
C VAL A 689 6.64 -11.95 4.21
N SER A 690 5.48 -12.29 4.77
CA SER A 690 5.37 -13.02 6.05
C SER A 690 4.73 -14.39 5.87
N PHE A 691 5.40 -15.45 6.31
CA PHE A 691 4.83 -16.80 6.29
C PHE A 691 4.33 -17.15 7.69
N LYS A 692 3.01 -17.25 7.83
CA LYS A 692 2.32 -17.53 9.09
C LYS A 692 1.53 -18.84 9.01
N THR A 693 1.37 -19.44 10.17
CA THR A 693 0.56 -20.63 10.41
C THR A 693 0.08 -20.63 11.86
N VAL A 694 -0.51 -21.72 12.33
CA VAL A 694 -1.04 -21.85 13.69
C VAL A 694 -0.54 -23.11 14.38
N ILE A 695 -0.63 -23.15 15.71
CA ILE A 695 -0.46 -24.39 16.47
C ILE A 695 -1.69 -25.28 16.28
N SER A 696 -1.52 -26.46 15.67
CA SER A 696 -2.60 -27.44 15.53
C SER A 696 -2.86 -28.19 16.82
N GLN A 697 -1.80 -28.56 17.55
CA GLN A 697 -1.91 -29.34 18.78
C GLN A 697 -0.63 -29.20 19.62
N ILE A 698 -0.79 -29.05 20.94
CA ILE A 698 0.28 -29.17 21.93
C ILE A 698 0.18 -30.54 22.63
N SER A 699 1.32 -31.25 22.68
CA SER A 699 1.46 -32.54 23.35
C SER A 699 2.58 -32.50 24.38
N MET A 700 2.36 -33.15 25.52
CA MET A 700 3.40 -33.41 26.52
C MET A 700 4.18 -34.66 26.10
N VAL A 701 5.51 -34.56 26.04
CA VAL A 701 6.41 -35.66 25.71
C VAL A 701 7.26 -35.97 26.94
N GLU A 702 7.17 -37.20 27.43
CA GLU A 702 7.87 -37.62 28.65
C GLU A 702 9.37 -37.79 28.43
N ASN A 703 10.14 -37.75 29.51
CA ASN A 703 11.58 -37.98 29.44
C ASN A 703 11.90 -39.37 28.81
N GLY A 704 12.75 -39.39 27.79
CA GLY A 704 13.15 -40.60 27.06
C GLY A 704 12.23 -40.94 25.87
N GLU A 705 11.07 -40.30 25.74
CA GLU A 705 10.22 -40.42 24.55
C GLU A 705 10.81 -39.66 23.36
N SER A 706 10.26 -39.92 22.16
CA SER A 706 10.83 -39.42 20.91
C SER A 706 9.77 -38.86 19.98
N VAL A 707 10.16 -37.90 19.15
CA VAL A 707 9.24 -37.17 18.25
C VAL A 707 9.57 -37.43 16.77
N GLY A 708 8.54 -37.69 15.98
CA GLY A 708 8.58 -37.75 14.52
C GLY A 708 9.30 -38.95 13.91
N TYR A 709 9.48 -38.91 12.59
CA TYR A 709 10.10 -39.99 11.83
C TYR A 709 11.53 -40.29 12.29
N SER A 710 11.88 -41.58 12.26
CA SER A 710 13.19 -42.11 12.68
C SER A 710 13.54 -41.80 14.14
N ARG A 711 12.59 -41.31 14.95
CA ARG A 711 12.79 -40.97 16.38
C ARG A 711 14.02 -40.07 16.59
N LYS A 712 14.24 -39.13 15.64
CA LYS A 712 15.49 -38.35 15.55
C LYS A 712 15.68 -37.40 16.73
N TYR A 713 14.57 -36.89 17.27
CA TYR A 713 14.57 -36.15 18.53
C TYR A 713 14.12 -37.07 19.67
N LYS A 714 14.83 -36.98 20.80
CA LYS A 714 14.47 -37.59 22.07
C LYS A 714 14.41 -36.51 23.13
N ALA A 715 13.35 -36.50 23.92
CA ALA A 715 13.20 -35.60 25.05
C ALA A 715 14.10 -36.07 26.20
N ASP A 716 14.78 -35.14 26.84
CA ASP A 716 15.65 -35.36 28.01
C ASP A 716 14.98 -34.93 29.34
N HIS A 717 13.80 -34.32 29.25
CA HIS A 717 12.89 -33.98 30.34
C HIS A 717 11.45 -33.92 29.81
N LEU A 718 10.47 -33.77 30.70
CA LEU A 718 9.09 -33.52 30.31
C LEU A 718 9.03 -32.23 29.47
N THR A 719 8.67 -32.35 28.20
CA THR A 719 8.78 -31.27 27.21
C THR A 719 7.44 -31.01 26.53
N LYS A 720 7.04 -29.75 26.39
CA LYS A 720 5.91 -29.36 25.53
C LYS A 720 6.32 -29.25 24.06
N ILE A 721 5.68 -30.04 23.21
CA ILE A 721 5.89 -30.04 21.77
C ILE A 721 4.61 -29.60 21.05
N ALA A 722 4.72 -28.56 20.22
CA ALA A 722 3.63 -28.10 19.36
C ALA A 722 3.78 -28.69 17.95
N THR A 723 2.68 -29.17 17.38
CA THR A 723 2.58 -29.62 15.98
C THR A 723 1.98 -28.50 15.13
N ILE A 724 2.61 -28.23 14.00
CA ILE A 724 2.28 -27.15 13.07
C ILE A 724 1.91 -27.75 11.70
N PRO A 725 0.86 -27.26 11.01
CA PRO A 725 0.37 -27.82 9.75
C PRO A 725 1.16 -27.28 8.55
N VAL A 726 2.49 -27.37 8.64
CA VAL A 726 3.42 -26.98 7.58
C VAL A 726 4.55 -28.00 7.51
N GLY A 727 4.84 -28.52 6.32
CA GLY A 727 5.88 -29.53 6.09
C GLY A 727 6.67 -29.30 4.81
N TYR A 728 7.41 -30.31 4.35
CA TYR A 728 8.27 -30.15 3.19
C TYR A 728 7.51 -29.97 1.87
N ALA A 729 6.25 -30.42 1.78
CA ALA A 729 5.45 -30.19 0.60
C ALA A 729 4.90 -28.74 0.54
N ASP A 730 5.05 -27.94 1.62
CA ASP A 730 4.80 -26.48 1.63
C ASP A 730 6.02 -25.67 1.19
N GLY A 731 7.18 -26.32 1.02
CA GLY A 731 8.44 -25.65 0.70
C GLY A 731 9.43 -25.58 1.86
N ILE A 732 9.18 -26.26 2.99
CA ILE A 732 10.13 -26.28 4.12
C ILE A 732 11.17 -27.40 3.94
N PRO A 733 12.46 -27.09 3.74
CA PRO A 733 13.45 -28.12 3.46
C PRO A 733 13.73 -29.00 4.67
N ARG A 734 13.74 -30.33 4.50
CA ARG A 734 13.96 -31.30 5.60
C ARG A 734 15.26 -31.07 6.39
N LEU A 735 16.24 -30.39 5.80
CA LEU A 735 17.54 -30.12 6.39
C LEU A 735 17.48 -29.20 7.62
N ILE A 736 16.45 -28.37 7.77
CA ILE A 736 16.30 -27.46 8.93
C ILE A 736 15.66 -28.13 10.14
N GLY A 737 15.24 -29.40 10.01
CA GLY A 737 14.69 -30.16 11.11
C GLY A 737 15.74 -30.50 12.18
N ASN A 738 15.26 -30.97 13.33
CA ASN A 738 16.08 -31.49 14.42
C ASN A 738 17.12 -30.49 14.95
N GLN A 739 16.61 -29.35 15.41
CA GLN A 739 17.29 -28.24 16.09
C GLN A 739 18.22 -27.40 15.20
N VAL A 740 18.18 -27.59 13.88
CA VAL A 740 18.92 -26.74 12.93
C VAL A 740 18.21 -25.39 12.74
N GLY A 741 16.89 -25.40 12.58
CA GLY A 741 16.06 -24.20 12.45
C GLY A 741 15.14 -23.97 13.65
N SER A 742 14.59 -22.76 13.73
CA SER A 742 13.60 -22.36 14.74
C SER A 742 12.50 -21.50 14.11
N LEU A 743 11.30 -21.52 14.68
CA LEU A 743 10.15 -20.69 14.28
C LEU A 743 9.77 -19.72 15.40
N GLY A 744 8.99 -18.69 15.11
CA GLY A 744 8.52 -17.72 16.10
C GLY A 744 7.15 -18.05 16.66
N VAL A 745 7.01 -18.09 17.98
CA VAL A 745 5.71 -18.11 18.70
C VAL A 745 5.75 -17.02 19.76
N ASN A 746 4.79 -16.09 19.77
CA ASN A 746 4.77 -14.95 20.70
C ASN A 746 6.12 -14.20 20.78
N LYS A 747 6.74 -13.94 19.61
CA LYS A 747 8.07 -13.30 19.46
C LYS A 747 9.25 -14.07 20.08
N THR A 748 9.03 -15.32 20.51
CA THR A 748 10.06 -16.21 21.08
C THR A 748 10.37 -17.33 20.09
N LEU A 749 11.66 -17.67 19.93
CA LEU A 749 12.08 -18.73 19.02
C LEU A 749 11.85 -20.11 19.65
N ALA A 750 11.14 -20.96 18.91
CA ALA A 750 10.84 -22.35 19.20
C ALA A 750 11.65 -23.26 18.25
N PRO A 751 12.61 -24.05 18.77
CA PRO A 751 13.42 -24.95 17.93
C PRO A 751 12.57 -26.02 17.24
N ILE A 752 12.83 -26.28 15.95
CA ILE A 752 12.19 -27.37 15.22
C ILE A 752 12.75 -28.70 15.75
N VAL A 753 11.90 -29.62 16.19
CA VAL A 753 12.32 -30.93 16.71
C VAL A 753 11.92 -32.07 15.77
N GLY A 754 12.75 -33.11 15.74
CA GLY A 754 12.54 -34.26 14.86
C GLY A 754 12.74 -33.91 13.37
N ASN A 755 12.37 -34.85 12.50
CA ASN A 755 12.41 -34.61 11.06
C ASN A 755 11.15 -33.87 10.60
N ILE A 756 11.29 -32.98 9.61
CA ILE A 756 10.15 -32.36 8.93
C ILE A 756 9.38 -33.45 8.16
N CYS A 757 8.07 -33.51 8.39
CA CYS A 757 7.13 -34.41 7.72
C CYS A 757 6.56 -33.76 6.45
N MET A 758 5.72 -34.49 5.71
CA MET A 758 5.17 -34.01 4.43
C MET A 758 4.31 -32.75 4.61
N ASP A 759 3.40 -32.79 5.57
CA ASP A 759 2.40 -31.73 5.80
C ASP A 759 2.48 -31.10 7.19
N MET A 760 3.42 -31.57 8.02
CA MET A 760 3.54 -31.13 9.41
C MET A 760 5.00 -31.06 9.87
N MET A 761 5.23 -30.25 10.89
CA MET A 761 6.48 -30.23 11.65
C MET A 761 6.20 -29.97 13.12
N MET A 762 7.18 -30.28 13.96
CA MET A 762 7.08 -30.16 15.40
C MET A 762 8.09 -29.14 15.91
N ILE A 763 7.68 -28.31 16.86
CA ILE A 763 8.54 -27.32 17.51
C ILE A 763 8.49 -27.49 19.03
N ASN A 764 9.62 -27.27 19.70
CA ASN A 764 9.68 -27.26 21.16
C ASN A 764 9.22 -25.89 21.68
N VAL A 765 8.15 -25.89 22.47
CA VAL A 765 7.50 -24.69 23.03
C VAL A 765 7.59 -24.65 24.56
N ASP A 766 8.48 -25.44 25.16
CA ASP A 766 8.56 -25.61 26.61
C ASP A 766 8.87 -24.30 27.34
N ASN A 767 9.72 -23.47 26.73
CA ASN A 767 10.13 -22.15 27.24
C ASN A 767 9.15 -21.02 26.90
N ILE A 768 7.98 -21.32 26.32
CA ILE A 768 7.02 -20.30 25.86
C ILE A 768 5.83 -20.25 26.82
N PRO A 769 5.68 -19.16 27.60
CA PRO A 769 4.62 -19.05 28.58
C PRO A 769 3.25 -18.91 27.90
N ASN A 770 2.23 -19.54 28.50
CA ASN A 770 0.82 -19.44 28.09
C ASN A 770 0.52 -19.82 26.64
N VAL A 771 1.36 -20.65 26.01
CA VAL A 771 1.14 -21.15 24.65
C VAL A 771 -0.10 -22.06 24.58
N LYS A 772 -0.94 -21.87 23.55
CA LYS A 772 -2.20 -22.60 23.34
C LYS A 772 -2.36 -23.05 21.89
N ASP A 773 -3.21 -24.05 21.69
CA ASP A 773 -3.68 -24.43 20.36
C ASP A 773 -4.36 -23.23 19.68
N GLY A 774 -4.10 -23.04 18.39
CA GLY A 774 -4.56 -21.90 17.61
C GLY A 774 -3.65 -20.66 17.67
N ASP A 775 -2.65 -20.62 18.57
CA ASP A 775 -1.70 -19.50 18.59
C ASP A 775 -0.95 -19.39 17.26
N THR A 776 -0.74 -18.15 16.80
CA THR A 776 -0.02 -17.89 15.55
C THR A 776 1.46 -18.24 15.66
N VAL A 777 1.96 -18.94 14.64
CA VAL A 777 3.38 -19.26 14.46
C VAL A 777 3.88 -18.53 13.22
N THR A 778 4.99 -17.81 13.38
CA THR A 778 5.70 -17.16 12.29
C THR A 778 6.82 -18.07 11.81
N VAL A 779 6.73 -18.54 10.56
CA VAL A 779 7.79 -19.33 9.95
C VAL A 779 8.99 -18.43 9.62
N PHE A 780 8.73 -17.26 9.02
CA PHE A 780 9.71 -16.19 8.85
C PHE A 780 9.04 -14.82 8.69
N ASN A 781 9.87 -13.76 8.79
CA ASN A 781 9.53 -12.33 8.73
C ASN A 781 8.96 -11.72 10.01
N ALA A 782 9.49 -12.15 11.15
CA ALA A 782 9.51 -11.36 12.37
C ALA A 782 10.68 -11.86 13.23
N LYS A 783 10.54 -13.11 13.69
CA LYS A 783 11.61 -13.86 14.34
C LYS A 783 11.34 -15.35 14.09
N PRO A 784 12.10 -16.03 13.21
CA PRO A 784 13.24 -15.52 12.46
C PRO A 784 12.85 -14.54 11.33
N SER A 785 13.80 -13.73 10.88
CA SER A 785 13.74 -13.01 9.62
C SER A 785 13.87 -13.97 8.42
N LEU A 786 13.50 -13.52 7.22
CA LEU A 786 13.67 -14.32 6.00
C LEU A 786 15.15 -14.67 5.74
N LYS A 787 16.06 -13.73 6.01
CA LYS A 787 17.51 -13.92 5.90
C LYS A 787 18.03 -14.98 6.88
N GLU A 788 17.59 -14.93 8.14
CA GLU A 788 17.95 -15.98 9.14
C GLU A 788 17.41 -17.35 8.73
N PHE A 789 16.17 -17.41 8.25
CA PHE A 789 15.57 -18.65 7.76
C PHE A 789 16.32 -19.21 6.54
N ALA A 790 16.71 -18.37 5.59
CA ALA A 790 17.57 -18.75 4.47
C ALA A 790 18.94 -19.26 4.95
N GLY A 791 19.48 -18.67 6.01
CA GLY A 791 20.67 -19.14 6.71
C GLY A 791 20.52 -20.56 7.26
N TYR A 792 19.39 -20.88 7.90
CA TYR A 792 19.10 -22.26 8.33
C TYR A 792 19.07 -23.22 7.13
N CYS A 793 18.50 -22.76 6.01
CA CYS A 793 18.40 -23.51 4.76
C CYS A 793 19.74 -23.64 4.01
N LYS A 794 20.79 -22.90 4.43
CA LYS A 794 22.08 -22.76 3.73
C LYS A 794 21.93 -22.26 2.28
N THR A 795 21.04 -21.28 2.09
CA THR A 795 20.80 -20.66 0.78
C THR A 795 20.47 -19.17 0.93
N ILE A 796 20.08 -18.53 -0.17
CA ILE A 796 19.64 -17.15 -0.30
C ILE A 796 18.11 -17.02 -0.17
N THR A 797 17.65 -15.82 0.15
CA THR A 797 16.22 -15.51 0.35
C THR A 797 15.35 -15.83 -0.86
N TYR A 798 15.86 -15.61 -2.08
CA TYR A 798 15.15 -15.97 -3.31
C TYR A 798 14.77 -17.45 -3.38
N GLU A 799 15.71 -18.35 -3.06
CA GLU A 799 15.47 -19.78 -3.16
C GLU A 799 14.38 -20.20 -2.18
N VAL A 800 14.40 -19.65 -0.95
CA VAL A 800 13.35 -19.88 0.05
C VAL A 800 11.99 -19.48 -0.51
N LEU A 801 11.84 -18.26 -1.03
CA LEU A 801 10.56 -17.76 -1.52
C LEU A 801 10.05 -18.57 -2.73
N THR A 802 10.93 -18.89 -3.68
CA THR A 802 10.55 -19.70 -4.86
C THR A 802 10.23 -21.15 -4.51
N SER A 803 10.68 -21.64 -3.36
CA SER A 803 10.38 -23.01 -2.89
C SER A 803 9.00 -23.13 -2.25
N ILE A 804 8.36 -22.01 -1.88
CA ILE A 804 7.05 -22.03 -1.23
C ILE A 804 5.99 -22.52 -2.22
N SER A 805 5.37 -23.64 -1.89
CA SER A 805 4.42 -24.32 -2.76
C SER A 805 3.20 -23.44 -3.06
N PRO A 806 2.62 -23.52 -4.28
CA PRO A 806 1.32 -22.92 -4.61
C PRO A 806 0.18 -23.32 -3.66
N ARG A 807 0.33 -24.42 -2.90
CA ARG A 807 -0.65 -24.86 -1.90
C ARG A 807 -0.79 -23.92 -0.70
N VAL A 808 0.25 -23.15 -0.38
CA VAL A 808 0.21 -22.11 0.64
C VAL A 808 -0.55 -20.91 0.07
N LYS A 809 -1.64 -20.48 0.72
CA LYS A 809 -2.43 -19.35 0.20
C LYS A 809 -1.61 -18.07 0.29
N ARG A 810 -1.48 -17.35 -0.82
CA ARG A 810 -0.96 -15.98 -0.81
C ARG A 810 -2.09 -15.01 -0.46
N ILE A 811 -1.81 -14.07 0.44
CA ILE A 811 -2.71 -12.97 0.80
C ILE A 811 -1.96 -11.67 0.55
N TYR A 812 -2.55 -10.76 -0.22
CA TYR A 812 -1.92 -9.49 -0.54
C TYR A 812 -2.53 -8.39 0.31
N ILE A 813 -1.71 -7.76 1.14
CA ILE A 813 -2.13 -6.69 2.05
C ILE A 813 -1.64 -5.34 1.54
N LYS A 814 -2.48 -4.31 1.73
CA LYS A 814 -2.17 -2.92 1.40
C LYS A 814 -2.24 -2.12 2.70
N ASP A 815 -1.19 -2.11 3.50
CA ASP A 815 -1.03 -1.26 4.71
C ASP A 815 -1.21 0.25 4.46
#